data_AF-A0A7S0W7R2-F1
#
_entry.id   AF-A0A7S0W7R2-F1
#
_cell.length_a   1.000
_cell.length_b   1.000
_cell.length_c   1.000
_cell.angle_alpha   90.00
_cell.angle_beta   90.00
_cell.angle_gamma   90.00
#
_symmetry.space_group_name_H-M   'P 1'
#
loop_
_entity.id
_entity.type
_entity.pdbx_description
1 polymer ?
#
loop_
_entity_poly.entity_id
_entity_poly.type
_entity_poly.pdbx_seq_one_letter_code
_entity_poly.pdbx_strand_id
1 'polypeptide(L)'
;AGGGPGRLGSGGMLKPLRKTVEWHPKPGQSERDLLKKYAGKDGRYCDPDFPCDEASLFGDRDPPEDHIPYANVLWLRPDAYVVGGTPCVFVDEAAPGDVVQGKLGDCWFLSALSCVASRRDLLENLFASTEFASKGIYTIRFFKNGKWKHVTIDDRIPCGPTGKPLYGTCRDPRQIWVSLLEKAYAKINGRSYQNLVSGTMTYALKDLTGGDPQVVNLLDPQTADECSNGFLWQKFKLWIKQSNLLGAAWKMPRKDNREEEFDGGIVRGHAYSIMDVREHRDLRFLKIRNPWGMKEWKGRWADDAPEWDDLPADAPDWMVNYRPDEDGIFWMLFDDFVRYFNTVYVCIMFPPSWVQECMKGRFTPECSGGAPDPSANNYWWINPTYRLTLTSKTKTQLFISVAQRDTRMIGNKLTEASSKREWNSYAHAVGFILARESAVSRCKRTKGTKALRGSDIVAKSAAFKKDRDVSVASFPVVLEPQGGPWVLIPMTFEAQAELKYYVTVRSNKHVKLEEYNVPDQAEEEGDDEDEDEDQNKAFEAAAPRDEDDVEAPSKQPVEPTQAEAIAMCKMLPPVETQWVVDEGSGMKFVDHVFIAAEYPAIRMDKDPKRSRLNVSKWTSAVEWRRPANIDMASYMGARGPGAAPIKPTLFKQGSQLPGDVEQGALPNTWFLGAASAVATRPDLLHSLFVDYAPNCETHGVYTVRLYKDGEWRNVVIDDQLPVTTDGQFLFSRCKDPSELWVPLLEKAYAKLHGCYECLMQGSVPLVLQDLTGGAPQIVKFSEPDVDFRIKNGVLWREMDALLQGGSLLTVQQREDGKKAGGKEGAANKMGLLSPHAYTVLELREFDLKRMGLERFREEWTLRLVKLRNPWGKGDFTGAWGPKSELWRGKYELIAKECHFRDFETGSFWMPAADFFTKFNTLNVCRIFKTPDPWRALRFQDAWRKAVPDAAGVISPKELELDNAMGPPDRKNPSAWLKNPQFLVFVTEKTPCLVVLSQQDSRVVGGAQVAARTKGGTALEQYGKYDKEIGFAVARAAVVREKGSRMKKSDFFAIARFRRDRDVSTPYTLQLSPKDSPYVIFAMTSEPGMVGGFALNLYVKADVFVRGGERIEVLEHEQDDSDDDVDAFDHEAVEGMEEAVAGNPDSLPGASGRSGAGKDGEGVSSASDQPAGAGPGAGDSDLYKALFTICTELGQKLDTEQKRGLAKALGL
;
A
#
# COMPACT_ATOMS: atom_id res chain seq x y z
N ALA A 1 -45.19 17.00 7.85
CA ALA A 1 -44.95 18.07 8.84
C ALA A 1 -44.52 17.44 10.17
N GLY A 2 -43.61 18.07 10.92
CA GLY A 2 -43.31 17.78 12.32
C GLY A 2 -42.87 16.34 12.71
N GLY A 3 -41.56 16.10 12.80
CA GLY A 3 -41.00 14.88 13.39
C GLY A 3 -39.47 14.84 13.20
N GLY A 4 -38.71 14.90 14.29
CA GLY A 4 -37.25 15.03 14.24
C GLY A 4 -36.50 13.73 13.90
N PRO A 5 -35.24 13.81 13.42
CA PRO A 5 -34.44 12.64 13.06
C PRO A 5 -34.06 11.82 14.31
N GLY A 6 -34.17 10.49 14.18
CA GLY A 6 -33.82 9.55 15.25
C GLY A 6 -32.31 9.48 15.48
N ARG A 7 -31.89 9.35 16.75
CA ARG A 7 -30.48 9.13 17.10
C ARG A 7 -30.01 7.76 16.60
N LEU A 8 -28.94 7.76 15.79
CA LEU A 8 -28.16 6.54 15.54
C LEU A 8 -27.54 6.04 16.85
N GLY A 9 -27.49 4.72 17.02
CA GLY A 9 -27.12 4.09 18.28
C GLY A 9 -25.63 4.23 18.61
N SER A 10 -25.33 4.82 19.77
CA SER A 10 -23.97 4.91 20.32
C SER A 10 -23.46 3.54 20.78
N GLY A 11 -22.85 2.77 19.87
CA GLY A 11 -22.25 1.48 20.18
C GLY A 11 -21.01 1.61 21.07
N GLY A 12 -21.07 1.07 22.29
CA GLY A 12 -19.86 0.73 23.05
C GLY A 12 -19.12 1.88 23.74
N MET A 13 -19.81 2.95 24.16
CA MET A 13 -19.18 3.98 25.01
C MET A 13 -18.70 3.36 26.33
N LEU A 14 -17.37 3.31 26.53
CA LEU A 14 -16.76 2.86 27.78
C LEU A 14 -17.25 3.78 28.91
N LYS A 15 -17.89 3.19 29.94
CA LYS A 15 -18.22 3.95 31.15
C LYS A 15 -16.91 4.39 31.82
N PRO A 16 -16.77 5.67 32.21
CA PRO A 16 -15.58 6.11 32.93
C PRO A 16 -15.48 5.32 34.23
N LEU A 17 -14.29 4.77 34.51
CA LEU A 17 -14.02 3.98 35.70
C LEU A 17 -13.87 4.88 36.93
N ARG A 18 -15.00 5.46 37.39
CA ARG A 18 -15.14 6.04 38.73
C ARG A 18 -15.07 4.95 39.80
N LYS A 19 -13.87 4.38 39.96
CA LYS A 19 -13.46 3.51 41.05
C LYS A 19 -12.10 3.96 41.51
N THR A 20 -12.05 4.63 42.66
CA THR A 20 -10.83 4.77 43.45
C THR A 20 -10.24 3.36 43.65
N VAL A 21 -9.02 3.14 43.17
CA VAL A 21 -8.36 1.82 43.31
C VAL A 21 -7.36 1.95 44.44
N GLU A 22 -7.55 1.20 45.54
CA GLU A 22 -6.65 1.26 46.69
C GLU A 22 -5.26 0.70 46.34
N TRP A 23 -4.39 1.56 45.81
CA TRP A 23 -2.98 1.27 45.58
C TRP A 23 -2.20 1.51 46.86
N HIS A 24 -2.07 0.47 47.68
CA HIS A 24 -1.25 0.56 48.89
C HIS A 24 0.21 0.95 48.53
N PRO A 25 0.82 1.92 49.22
CA PRO A 25 2.22 2.34 49.02
C PRO A 25 3.22 1.18 49.15
N LYS A 26 2.93 0.27 50.08
CA LYS A 26 3.62 -1.00 50.36
C LYS A 26 2.56 -2.02 50.81
N PRO A 27 2.76 -3.34 50.63
CA PRO A 27 1.83 -4.34 51.13
C PRO A 27 1.55 -4.16 52.63
N GLY A 28 0.29 -4.00 53.01
CA GLY A 28 -0.13 -3.82 54.40
C GLY A 28 0.02 -2.41 55.00
N GLN A 29 0.32 -1.37 54.20
CA GLN A 29 0.40 0.02 54.69
C GLN A 29 -0.76 0.88 54.17
N SER A 30 -1.57 1.45 55.07
CA SER A 30 -2.68 2.36 54.71
C SER A 30 -2.30 3.84 54.77
N GLU A 31 -3.07 4.71 54.11
CA GLU A 31 -2.92 6.17 54.23
C GLU A 31 -3.08 6.66 55.67
N ARG A 32 -3.98 6.02 56.44
CA ARG A 32 -4.17 6.31 57.86
C ARG A 32 -2.89 6.04 58.67
N ASP A 33 -2.09 5.05 58.27
CA ASP A 33 -0.82 4.72 58.93
C ASP A 33 0.35 5.59 58.45
N LEU A 34 0.30 6.10 57.21
CA LEU A 34 1.18 7.18 56.77
C LEU A 34 0.94 8.44 57.60
N LEU A 35 -0.31 8.89 57.74
CA LEU A 35 -0.65 10.09 58.51
C LEU A 35 -0.30 9.96 60.00
N LYS A 36 -0.55 8.81 60.64
CA LYS A 36 -0.14 8.55 62.04
C LYS A 36 1.36 8.77 62.28
N LYS A 37 2.21 8.48 61.29
CA LYS A 37 3.67 8.39 61.44
C LYS A 37 4.43 9.57 60.82
N TYR A 38 3.85 10.22 59.82
CA TYR A 38 4.51 11.21 58.97
C TYR A 38 3.62 12.43 58.65
N ALA A 39 2.68 12.78 59.53
CA ALA A 39 1.97 14.05 59.43
C ALA A 39 2.87 15.24 59.82
N GLY A 40 2.77 16.34 59.07
CA GLY A 40 3.37 17.63 59.40
C GLY A 40 2.58 18.40 60.45
N LYS A 41 3.06 19.62 60.77
CA LYS A 41 2.38 20.56 61.69
C LYS A 41 0.99 21.00 61.19
N ASP A 42 0.71 20.81 59.90
CA ASP A 42 -0.55 21.07 59.19
C ASP A 42 -1.52 19.87 59.21
N GLY A 43 -1.14 18.75 59.82
CA GLY A 43 -1.94 17.52 59.84
C GLY A 43 -2.04 16.80 58.48
N ARG A 44 -1.24 17.21 57.49
CA ARG A 44 -1.13 16.57 56.17
C ARG A 44 0.15 15.75 56.08
N TYR A 45 0.24 14.86 55.10
CA TYR A 45 1.44 14.04 54.91
C TYR A 45 2.67 14.87 54.54
N CYS A 46 3.81 14.45 55.08
CA CYS A 46 5.14 14.92 54.76
C CYS A 46 5.99 13.71 54.40
N ASP A 47 6.44 13.64 53.15
CA ASP A 47 7.22 12.55 52.60
C ASP A 47 8.60 12.44 53.26
N PRO A 48 8.92 11.33 53.98
CA PRO A 48 10.23 11.13 54.59
C PRO A 48 11.27 10.60 53.60
N ASP A 49 10.85 10.17 52.41
CA ASP A 49 11.74 9.64 51.37
C ASP A 49 12.09 10.70 50.29
N PHE A 50 11.49 11.90 50.37
CA PHE A 50 11.73 13.06 49.49
C PHE A 50 11.46 14.37 50.28
N PRO A 51 12.39 14.80 51.14
CA PRO A 51 12.18 15.92 52.07
C PRO A 51 12.13 17.28 51.34
N CYS A 52 11.68 18.33 52.05
CA CYS A 52 11.63 19.70 51.51
C CYS A 52 12.92 20.45 51.82
N ASP A 53 14.03 20.00 51.24
CA ASP A 53 15.36 20.56 51.39
C ASP A 53 16.16 20.49 50.07
N GLU A 54 17.42 20.93 50.14
CA GLU A 54 18.36 21.02 49.04
C GLU A 54 18.67 19.67 48.38
N ALA A 55 18.65 18.56 49.14
CA ALA A 55 18.94 17.23 48.61
C ALA A 55 17.86 16.74 47.64
N SER A 56 16.60 17.15 47.83
CA SER A 56 15.52 16.87 46.89
C SER A 56 15.57 17.73 45.62
N LEU A 57 16.33 18.82 45.61
CA LEU A 57 16.58 19.62 44.40
C LEU A 57 17.77 19.06 43.61
N PHE A 58 18.94 18.98 44.26
CA PHE A 58 20.22 18.73 43.58
C PHE A 58 20.78 17.31 43.86
N GLY A 59 20.53 16.76 45.04
CA GLY A 59 21.17 15.53 45.51
C GLY A 59 22.62 15.81 45.94
N ASP A 60 23.54 14.90 45.62
CA ASP A 60 24.98 15.07 45.91
C ASP A 60 25.76 15.70 44.73
N ARG A 61 25.10 16.54 43.92
CA ARG A 61 25.72 17.24 42.76
C ARG A 61 25.90 18.71 43.05
N ASP A 62 26.93 19.31 42.46
CA ASP A 62 26.98 20.76 42.29
C ASP A 62 25.75 21.22 41.48
N PRO A 63 25.05 22.28 41.91
CA PRO A 63 23.91 22.81 41.17
C PRO A 63 24.38 23.56 39.91
N PRO A 64 23.57 23.64 38.83
CA PRO A 64 23.95 24.35 37.60
C PRO A 64 24.28 25.83 37.83
N GLU A 65 25.11 26.44 36.98
CA GLU A 65 25.54 27.84 37.16
C GLU A 65 24.35 28.82 37.25
N ASP A 66 23.30 28.63 36.44
CA ASP A 66 22.08 29.45 36.44
C ASP A 66 20.99 29.01 37.44
N HIS A 67 21.31 28.15 38.43
CA HIS A 67 20.32 27.71 39.41
C HIS A 67 19.82 28.84 40.31
N ILE A 68 18.60 28.68 40.85
CA ILE A 68 18.10 29.54 41.93
C ILE A 68 18.71 29.02 43.25
N PRO A 69 19.48 29.83 44.00
CA PRO A 69 20.08 29.41 45.26
C PRO A 69 19.03 28.89 46.24
N TYR A 70 19.30 27.81 46.97
CA TYR A 70 18.31 27.13 47.80
C TYR A 70 17.61 28.05 48.82
N ALA A 71 18.32 29.05 49.36
CA ALA A 71 17.75 30.08 50.26
C ALA A 71 16.58 30.90 49.65
N ASN A 72 16.43 30.89 48.33
CA ASN A 72 15.36 31.56 47.58
C ASN A 72 14.23 30.60 47.15
N VAL A 73 14.26 29.33 47.56
CA VAL A 73 13.27 28.31 47.19
C VAL A 73 12.24 28.11 48.32
N LEU A 74 10.97 28.22 47.99
CA LEU A 74 9.83 28.06 48.90
C LEU A 74 9.10 26.75 48.59
N TRP A 75 9.05 25.81 49.54
CA TRP A 75 8.27 24.56 49.38
C TRP A 75 6.82 24.78 49.79
N LEU A 76 5.93 25.00 48.81
CA LEU A 76 4.52 25.38 49.02
C LEU A 76 3.56 24.25 48.63
N ARG A 77 2.43 24.11 49.34
CA ARG A 77 1.31 23.25 48.92
C ARG A 77 0.36 24.03 48.00
N PRO A 78 -0.48 23.36 47.18
CA PRO A 78 -1.34 24.04 46.19
C PRO A 78 -2.20 25.17 46.73
N ASP A 79 -2.82 24.98 47.91
CA ASP A 79 -3.67 25.98 48.57
C ASP A 79 -2.93 27.30 48.93
N ALA A 80 -1.59 27.34 48.82
CA ALA A 80 -0.76 28.51 49.11
C ALA A 80 -0.21 29.21 47.85
N TYR A 81 -0.33 28.62 46.65
CA TYR A 81 0.14 29.23 45.39
C TYR A 81 -0.92 29.32 44.29
N VAL A 82 -2.02 28.57 44.38
CA VAL A 82 -3.15 28.69 43.44
C VAL A 82 -3.96 29.93 43.80
N VAL A 83 -4.04 30.88 42.86
CA VAL A 83 -4.78 32.13 43.02
C VAL A 83 -6.06 32.09 42.18
N GLY A 84 -7.20 32.45 42.76
CA GLY A 84 -8.48 32.60 42.04
C GLY A 84 -9.34 31.34 41.91
N GLY A 85 -8.98 30.21 42.55
CA GLY A 85 -9.80 29.00 42.54
C GLY A 85 -9.34 27.95 43.55
N THR A 86 -10.09 26.85 43.66
CA THR A 86 -9.69 25.66 44.44
C THR A 86 -8.72 24.81 43.61
N PRO A 87 -7.61 24.31 44.17
CA PRO A 87 -6.74 23.37 43.49
C PRO A 87 -7.43 22.03 43.20
N CYS A 88 -7.05 21.40 42.09
CA CYS A 88 -7.53 20.07 41.70
C CYS A 88 -6.47 19.33 40.87
N VAL A 89 -6.52 18.00 40.83
CA VAL A 89 -5.61 17.23 39.97
C VAL A 89 -5.87 17.58 38.50
N PHE A 90 -7.15 17.56 38.11
CA PHE A 90 -7.64 17.97 36.79
C PHE A 90 -8.82 18.93 36.93
N VAL A 91 -8.90 19.94 36.07
CA VAL A 91 -10.05 20.89 36.01
C VAL A 91 -11.15 20.33 35.10
N ASP A 92 -10.80 19.92 33.88
CA ASP A 92 -11.74 19.44 32.84
C ASP A 92 -11.22 18.13 32.19
N GLU A 93 -11.04 18.10 30.86
CA GLU A 93 -10.28 17.07 30.16
C GLU A 93 -8.80 17.45 30.19
N ALA A 94 -7.97 16.64 30.84
CA ALA A 94 -6.52 16.85 30.87
C ALA A 94 -5.97 16.73 29.44
N ALA A 95 -5.44 17.84 28.92
CA ALA A 95 -5.06 17.96 27.51
C ALA A 95 -3.53 17.98 27.33
N PRO A 96 -3.00 17.65 26.14
CA PRO A 96 -1.61 17.95 25.80
C PRO A 96 -1.24 19.41 26.07
N GLY A 97 -2.14 20.34 25.68
CA GLY A 97 -2.00 21.79 25.87
C GLY A 97 -1.73 22.25 27.30
N ASP A 98 -2.11 21.46 28.32
CA ASP A 98 -1.85 21.79 29.71
C ASP A 98 -0.36 21.82 30.06
N VAL A 99 0.47 20.95 29.47
CA VAL A 99 1.85 20.75 29.93
C VAL A 99 2.74 21.95 29.56
N VAL A 100 3.32 22.60 30.57
CA VAL A 100 4.26 23.73 30.44
C VAL A 100 5.57 23.41 31.19
N GLN A 101 6.70 23.53 30.49
CA GLN A 101 8.03 23.32 31.07
C GLN A 101 8.49 24.48 31.96
N GLY A 102 9.10 24.16 33.11
CA GLY A 102 9.75 25.13 34.00
C GLY A 102 11.26 25.23 33.76
N LYS A 103 12.02 25.64 34.78
CA LYS A 103 13.49 25.83 34.70
C LYS A 103 14.32 24.54 34.74
N LEU A 104 13.75 23.39 34.40
CA LEU A 104 14.42 22.10 34.43
C LEU A 104 14.73 21.62 33.00
N GLY A 105 15.92 21.05 32.80
CA GLY A 105 16.36 20.48 31.52
C GLY A 105 15.77 19.08 31.25
N ASP A 106 14.48 18.90 31.49
CA ASP A 106 13.77 17.61 31.37
C ASP A 106 12.67 17.62 30.29
N CYS A 107 12.80 18.48 29.27
CA CYS A 107 11.97 18.54 28.07
C CYS A 107 11.58 17.15 27.49
N TRP A 108 12.51 16.19 27.52
CA TRP A 108 12.31 14.80 27.10
C TRP A 108 11.24 14.04 27.90
N PHE A 109 11.01 14.38 29.17
CA PHE A 109 9.97 13.81 30.03
C PHE A 109 8.64 14.53 29.80
N LEU A 110 8.64 15.86 29.76
CA LEU A 110 7.42 16.67 29.54
C LEU A 110 6.85 16.53 28.12
N SER A 111 7.69 16.22 27.12
CA SER A 111 7.26 15.84 25.77
C SER A 111 6.57 14.49 25.74
N ALA A 112 7.14 13.48 26.42
CA ALA A 112 6.48 12.19 26.59
C ALA A 112 5.17 12.33 27.36
N LEU A 113 5.12 13.21 28.35
CA LEU A 113 3.92 13.50 29.12
C LEU A 113 2.84 14.17 28.27
N SER A 114 3.22 15.10 27.38
CA SER A 114 2.36 15.71 26.37
C SER A 114 1.81 14.66 25.39
N CYS A 115 2.63 13.69 24.96
CA CYS A 115 2.16 12.54 24.17
C CYS A 115 1.12 11.71 24.95
N VAL A 116 1.37 11.42 26.23
CA VAL A 116 0.46 10.62 27.08
C VAL A 116 -0.86 11.36 27.37
N ALA A 117 -0.82 12.68 27.52
CA ALA A 117 -2.02 13.50 27.72
C ALA A 117 -2.98 13.51 26.52
N SER A 118 -2.52 13.13 25.31
CA SER A 118 -3.44 12.90 24.17
C SER A 118 -4.36 11.67 24.37
N ARG A 119 -4.06 10.86 25.39
CA ARG A 119 -4.76 9.63 25.76
C ARG A 119 -5.10 9.66 27.26
N ARG A 120 -6.21 10.33 27.57
CA ARG A 120 -6.82 10.44 28.92
C ARG A 120 -6.84 9.11 29.68
N ASP A 121 -7.14 8.00 28.99
CA ASP A 121 -7.17 6.65 29.56
C ASP A 121 -5.80 6.10 29.99
N LEU A 122 -4.70 6.65 29.48
CA LEU A 122 -3.33 6.37 29.95
C LEU A 122 -2.93 7.32 31.08
N LEU A 123 -3.26 8.61 30.96
CA LEU A 123 -2.92 9.63 31.95
C LEU A 123 -3.64 9.42 33.29
N GLU A 124 -4.96 9.22 33.31
CA GLU A 124 -5.70 8.91 34.55
C GLU A 124 -5.20 7.61 35.18
N ASN A 125 -4.76 6.64 34.36
CA ASN A 125 -4.15 5.39 34.79
C ASN A 125 -2.78 5.54 35.50
N LEU A 126 -2.18 6.74 35.53
CA LEU A 126 -0.99 7.01 36.34
C LEU A 126 -1.32 7.25 37.81
N PHE A 127 -2.56 7.60 38.16
CA PHE A 127 -2.95 8.02 39.52
C PHE A 127 -3.85 6.99 40.22
N ALA A 128 -3.67 6.80 41.53
CA ALA A 128 -4.56 5.96 42.35
C ALA A 128 -5.95 6.58 42.58
N SER A 129 -5.99 7.92 42.60
CA SER A 129 -7.19 8.74 42.61
C SER A 129 -6.95 10.01 41.81
N THR A 130 -7.96 10.48 41.09
CA THR A 130 -7.96 11.74 40.34
C THR A 130 -8.61 12.90 41.13
N GLU A 131 -9.04 12.64 42.36
CA GLU A 131 -9.59 13.63 43.29
C GLU A 131 -8.48 14.42 44.03
N PHE A 132 -8.76 15.67 44.41
CA PHE A 132 -7.82 16.46 45.22
C PHE A 132 -7.68 15.89 46.64
N ALA A 133 -6.49 15.38 46.96
CA ALA A 133 -6.24 14.74 48.25
C ALA A 133 -6.04 15.78 49.35
N SER A 134 -7.13 16.12 50.07
CA SER A 134 -7.14 17.04 51.22
C SER A 134 -6.18 16.69 52.38
N LYS A 135 -5.54 15.51 52.35
CA LYS A 135 -4.51 15.05 53.28
C LYS A 135 -3.08 15.18 52.74
N GLY A 136 -2.89 15.68 51.52
CA GLY A 136 -1.59 15.83 50.87
C GLY A 136 -0.90 14.50 50.59
N ILE A 137 -1.66 13.45 50.25
CA ILE A 137 -1.15 12.12 49.86
C ILE A 137 -1.54 11.87 48.41
N TYR A 138 -0.54 11.66 47.55
CA TYR A 138 -0.76 11.27 46.16
C TYR A 138 0.06 10.01 45.86
N THR A 139 -0.59 8.97 45.33
CA THR A 139 0.09 7.74 44.89
C THR A 139 -0.02 7.61 43.38
N ILE A 140 1.14 7.67 42.74
CA ILE A 140 1.33 7.61 41.29
C ILE A 140 2.02 6.28 40.93
N ARG A 141 1.79 5.73 39.73
CA ARG A 141 2.49 4.53 39.25
C ARG A 141 3.36 4.80 38.03
N PHE A 142 4.55 4.18 37.99
CA PHE A 142 5.42 4.16 36.80
C PHE A 142 5.83 2.72 36.46
N PHE A 143 5.95 2.41 35.18
CA PHE A 143 6.43 1.13 34.70
C PHE A 143 7.96 1.11 34.70
N LYS A 144 8.58 0.46 35.69
CA LYS A 144 10.04 0.37 35.82
C LYS A 144 10.47 -1.08 35.99
N ASN A 145 11.41 -1.52 35.16
CA ASN A 145 12.02 -2.85 35.23
C ASN A 145 10.97 -3.97 35.04
N GLY A 146 10.21 -3.90 33.95
CA GLY A 146 9.21 -4.91 33.57
C GLY A 146 7.90 -4.89 34.36
N LYS A 147 7.71 -3.98 35.32
CA LYS A 147 6.45 -3.88 36.08
C LYS A 147 6.12 -2.48 36.56
N TRP A 148 4.83 -2.25 36.79
CA TRP A 148 4.33 -1.08 37.51
C TRP A 148 4.87 -1.07 38.95
N LYS A 149 5.25 0.13 39.42
CA LYS A 149 5.65 0.42 40.80
C LYS A 149 4.90 1.66 41.27
N HIS A 150 4.37 1.61 42.49
CA HIS A 150 3.70 2.75 43.11
C HIS A 150 4.73 3.65 43.81
N VAL A 151 4.50 4.96 43.73
CA VAL A 151 5.30 6.03 44.32
C VAL A 151 4.34 6.97 45.02
N THR A 152 4.37 6.97 46.35
CA THR A 152 3.60 7.91 47.17
C THR A 152 4.44 9.15 47.47
N ILE A 153 3.88 10.33 47.24
CA ILE A 153 4.46 11.65 47.52
C ILE A 153 3.47 12.52 48.31
N ASP A 154 3.97 13.66 48.81
CA ASP A 154 3.13 14.80 49.19
C ASP A 154 3.10 15.90 48.10
N ASP A 155 2.23 16.87 48.28
CA ASP A 155 1.95 18.00 47.37
C ASP A 155 2.80 19.26 47.59
N ARG A 156 3.87 19.22 48.37
CA ARG A 156 4.79 20.37 48.52
C ARG A 156 5.66 20.53 47.27
N ILE A 157 5.46 21.58 46.49
CA ILE A 157 6.17 21.87 45.23
C ILE A 157 7.20 22.98 45.46
N PRO A 158 8.43 22.88 44.89
CA PRO A 158 9.42 23.93 44.98
C PRO A 158 9.02 25.14 44.11
N CYS A 159 8.92 26.30 44.76
CA CYS A 159 8.49 27.57 44.19
C CYS A 159 9.60 28.63 44.35
N GLY A 160 9.63 29.64 43.47
CA GLY A 160 10.56 30.75 43.58
C GLY A 160 10.12 31.82 44.59
N PRO A 161 10.89 32.91 44.75
CA PRO A 161 10.56 34.01 45.66
C PRO A 161 9.20 34.69 45.41
N THR A 162 8.66 34.55 44.20
CA THR A 162 7.35 35.07 43.78
C THR A 162 6.19 34.12 44.09
N GLY A 163 6.44 32.97 44.74
CA GLY A 163 5.43 31.95 45.04
C GLY A 163 5.03 31.05 43.86
N LYS A 164 5.49 31.34 42.64
CA LYS A 164 5.26 30.47 41.46
C LYS A 164 6.15 29.22 41.50
N PRO A 165 5.66 28.03 41.10
CA PRO A 165 6.48 26.83 40.94
C PRO A 165 7.71 27.03 40.03
N LEU A 166 8.78 26.27 40.26
CA LEU A 166 10.04 26.38 39.52
C LEU A 166 10.17 25.45 38.31
N TYR A 167 9.45 24.33 38.33
CA TYR A 167 9.58 23.24 37.36
C TYR A 167 8.25 23.04 36.60
N GLY A 168 7.98 21.86 36.06
CA GLY A 168 6.82 21.55 35.23
C GLY A 168 5.49 21.91 35.88
N THR A 169 4.63 22.62 35.13
CA THR A 169 3.32 23.13 35.58
C THR A 169 2.23 22.87 34.55
N CYS A 170 0.99 23.15 34.94
CA CYS A 170 -0.15 23.16 34.03
C CYS A 170 -0.44 24.62 33.61
N ARG A 171 -0.91 24.85 32.36
CA ARG A 171 -1.31 26.19 31.88
C ARG A 171 -2.39 26.83 32.76
N ASP A 172 -3.40 26.06 33.16
CA ASP A 172 -4.31 26.47 34.23
C ASP A 172 -3.64 26.24 35.60
N PRO A 173 -3.36 27.30 36.40
CA PRO A 173 -2.67 27.16 37.68
C PRO A 173 -3.46 26.37 38.72
N ARG A 174 -4.77 26.12 38.53
CA ARG A 174 -5.58 25.25 39.41
C ARG A 174 -5.25 23.77 39.24
N GLN A 175 -4.72 23.38 38.07
CA GLN A 175 -4.31 22.01 37.78
C GLN A 175 -2.89 21.74 38.29
N ILE A 176 -2.70 20.63 39.00
CA ILE A 176 -1.41 20.26 39.63
C ILE A 176 -0.82 18.94 39.14
N TRP A 177 -1.47 18.27 38.18
CA TRP A 177 -1.10 16.92 37.77
C TRP A 177 0.32 16.80 37.19
N VAL A 178 0.79 17.78 36.41
CA VAL A 178 2.16 17.81 35.86
C VAL A 178 3.20 17.84 36.99
N SER A 179 3.08 18.79 37.92
CA SER A 179 4.04 18.96 39.02
C SER A 179 4.06 17.75 39.98
N LEU A 180 2.91 17.08 40.17
CA LEU A 180 2.83 15.83 40.94
C LEU A 180 3.55 14.67 40.24
N LEU A 181 3.36 14.49 38.93
CA LEU A 181 4.02 13.43 38.16
C LEU A 181 5.53 13.66 38.08
N GLU A 182 5.96 14.88 37.80
CA GLU A 182 7.37 15.27 37.78
C GLU A 182 8.05 15.02 39.14
N LYS A 183 7.42 15.45 40.25
CA LYS A 183 7.92 15.16 41.62
C LYS A 183 8.02 13.67 41.91
N ALA A 184 6.98 12.88 41.56
CA ALA A 184 7.00 11.44 41.75
C ALA A 184 8.07 10.76 40.87
N TYR A 185 8.34 11.31 39.68
CA TYR A 185 9.36 10.83 38.76
C TYR A 185 10.78 11.19 39.25
N ALA A 186 11.01 12.38 39.80
CA ALA A 186 12.23 12.76 40.50
C ALA A 186 12.50 11.82 41.71
N LYS A 187 11.46 11.54 42.50
CA LYS A 187 11.56 10.62 43.66
C LYS A 187 12.01 9.21 43.26
N ILE A 188 11.42 8.61 42.23
CA ILE A 188 11.80 7.24 41.81
C ILE A 188 13.16 7.19 41.10
N ASN A 189 13.56 8.25 40.40
CA ASN A 189 14.83 8.36 39.67
C ASN A 189 15.98 8.96 40.52
N GLY A 190 16.09 8.56 41.79
CA GLY A 190 17.26 8.89 42.62
C GLY A 190 17.03 9.99 43.67
N ARG A 191 15.77 10.41 43.90
CA ARG A 191 15.36 11.35 44.96
C ARG A 191 15.83 12.80 44.80
N SER A 192 16.13 13.27 43.59
CA SER A 192 16.29 14.70 43.33
C SER A 192 15.79 15.11 41.95
N TYR A 193 15.38 16.37 41.79
CA TYR A 193 14.95 16.93 40.50
C TYR A 193 16.11 17.00 39.48
N GLN A 194 17.34 17.29 39.90
CA GLN A 194 18.52 17.34 39.01
C GLN A 194 18.84 15.99 38.35
N ASN A 195 18.31 14.86 38.86
CA ASN A 195 18.40 13.55 38.20
C ASN A 195 17.48 13.37 36.98
N LEU A 196 16.59 14.34 36.69
CA LEU A 196 15.76 14.38 35.47
C LEU A 196 16.42 15.18 34.33
N VAL A 197 17.45 15.98 34.62
CA VAL A 197 18.15 16.81 33.62
C VAL A 197 18.87 15.92 32.60
N SER A 198 18.56 16.14 31.32
CA SER A 198 18.98 15.34 30.17
C SER A 198 18.48 13.88 30.18
N GLY A 199 17.87 13.45 29.08
CA GLY A 199 17.36 12.09 28.91
C GLY A 199 16.81 11.85 27.51
N THR A 200 16.13 10.72 27.30
CA THR A 200 15.51 10.36 26.02
C THR A 200 14.03 10.04 26.21
N MET A 201 13.20 10.62 25.34
CA MET A 201 11.73 10.50 25.39
C MET A 201 11.26 9.04 25.37
N THR A 202 12.04 8.12 24.78
CA THR A 202 11.80 6.66 24.86
C THR A 202 11.67 6.15 26.29
N TYR A 203 12.56 6.58 27.20
CA TYR A 203 12.52 6.11 28.60
C TYR A 203 11.28 6.64 29.31
N ALA A 204 10.91 7.90 29.10
CA ALA A 204 9.71 8.48 29.69
C ALA A 204 8.43 7.83 29.15
N LEU A 205 8.32 7.64 27.83
CA LEU A 205 7.19 6.95 27.21
C LEU A 205 7.01 5.53 27.78
N LYS A 206 8.09 4.73 27.88
CA LYS A 206 8.01 3.39 28.49
C LYS A 206 7.64 3.42 29.96
N ASP A 207 8.13 4.41 30.71
CA ASP A 207 7.88 4.54 32.14
C ASP A 207 6.46 5.04 32.46
N LEU A 208 5.86 5.84 31.57
CA LEU A 208 4.52 6.39 31.71
C LEU A 208 3.43 5.43 31.19
N THR A 209 3.62 4.80 30.03
CA THR A 209 2.57 3.94 29.43
C THR A 209 2.78 2.45 29.68
N GLY A 210 4.00 2.02 29.98
CA GLY A 210 4.37 0.62 29.88
C GLY A 210 4.34 0.07 28.46
N GLY A 211 4.35 0.90 27.40
CA GLY A 211 4.43 0.48 25.99
C GLY A 211 5.80 -0.09 25.61
N ASP A 212 6.12 -0.12 24.32
CA ASP A 212 7.49 -0.37 23.84
C ASP A 212 7.95 0.76 22.91
N PRO A 213 8.92 1.60 23.33
CA PRO A 213 9.38 2.74 22.56
C PRO A 213 10.43 2.33 21.53
N GLN A 214 10.29 2.89 20.33
CA GLN A 214 11.21 2.70 19.22
C GLN A 214 11.67 4.06 18.71
N VAL A 215 12.82 4.07 18.02
CA VAL A 215 13.43 5.27 17.44
C VAL A 215 13.65 5.02 15.96
N VAL A 216 13.04 5.85 15.12
CA VAL A 216 13.24 5.88 13.67
C VAL A 216 14.11 7.10 13.36
N ASN A 217 15.26 6.87 12.74
CA ASN A 217 16.19 7.92 12.32
C ASN A 217 15.86 8.32 10.88
N LEU A 218 15.43 9.55 10.64
CA LEU A 218 15.06 10.01 9.30
C LEU A 218 16.28 10.20 8.38
N LEU A 219 17.49 10.24 8.95
CA LEU A 219 18.76 10.28 8.23
C LEU A 219 19.31 8.88 7.91
N ASP A 220 18.61 7.81 8.28
CA ASP A 220 18.97 6.45 7.90
C ASP A 220 18.61 6.22 6.42
N PRO A 221 19.49 5.63 5.58
CA PRO A 221 19.23 5.48 4.14
C PRO A 221 17.97 4.67 3.80
N GLN A 222 17.61 3.63 4.58
CA GLN A 222 16.36 2.91 4.37
C GLN A 222 15.17 3.80 4.72
N THR A 223 15.26 4.56 5.81
CA THR A 223 14.18 5.47 6.22
C THR A 223 14.00 6.65 5.26
N ALA A 224 15.07 7.15 4.65
CA ALA A 224 15.02 8.22 3.64
C ALA A 224 14.37 7.76 2.32
N ASP A 225 14.61 6.51 1.90
CA ASP A 225 13.86 5.88 0.81
C ASP A 225 12.37 5.74 1.18
N GLU A 226 12.05 5.27 2.39
CA GLU A 226 10.67 5.17 2.89
C GLU A 226 9.95 6.54 2.96
N CYS A 227 10.66 7.65 3.20
CA CYS A 227 10.10 9.01 3.07
C CYS A 227 9.68 9.29 1.62
N SER A 228 10.59 8.98 0.69
CA SER A 228 10.51 9.33 -0.74
C SER A 228 9.47 8.50 -1.49
N ASN A 229 9.42 7.18 -1.23
CA ASN A 229 8.42 6.27 -1.78
C ASN A 229 7.07 6.30 -1.02
N GLY A 230 6.97 7.12 0.05
CA GLY A 230 5.75 7.33 0.82
C GLY A 230 5.41 6.25 1.85
N PHE A 231 6.21 5.20 2.01
CA PHE A 231 5.97 4.14 2.99
C PHE A 231 6.02 4.65 4.45
N LEU A 232 6.93 5.57 4.78
CA LEU A 232 7.00 6.14 6.13
C LEU A 232 5.70 6.87 6.48
N TRP A 233 5.10 7.58 5.52
CA TRP A 233 3.81 8.24 5.72
C TRP A 233 2.68 7.23 6.00
N GLN A 234 2.66 6.07 5.33
CA GLN A 234 1.72 5.00 5.67
C GLN A 234 1.97 4.43 7.08
N LYS A 235 3.23 4.35 7.54
CA LYS A 235 3.55 3.96 8.92
C LYS A 235 3.03 4.99 9.95
N PHE A 236 3.18 6.29 9.69
CA PHE A 236 2.60 7.34 10.55
C PHE A 236 1.08 7.20 10.69
N LYS A 237 0.35 7.04 9.57
CA LYS A 237 -1.11 6.81 9.58
C LYS A 237 -1.49 5.52 10.32
N LEU A 238 -0.72 4.44 10.15
CA LEU A 238 -0.92 3.20 10.91
C LEU A 238 -0.73 3.41 12.41
N TRP A 239 0.32 4.11 12.84
CA TRP A 239 0.61 4.29 14.26
C TRP A 239 -0.47 5.12 14.97
N ILE A 240 -0.96 6.21 14.35
CA ILE A 240 -2.10 6.96 14.88
C ILE A 240 -3.39 6.11 14.85
N LYS A 241 -3.67 5.37 13.78
CA LYS A 241 -4.84 4.45 13.71
C LYS A 241 -4.78 3.32 14.76
N GLN A 242 -3.59 2.84 15.11
CA GLN A 242 -3.34 1.88 16.19
C GLN A 242 -3.40 2.49 17.58
N SER A 243 -3.51 3.82 17.69
CA SER A 243 -3.48 4.56 18.96
C SER A 243 -2.14 4.36 19.72
N ASN A 244 -1.04 4.28 18.95
CA ASN A 244 0.33 4.40 19.45
C ASN A 244 0.64 5.87 19.74
N LEU A 245 1.61 6.14 20.63
CA LEU A 245 2.04 7.51 20.90
C LEU A 245 3.23 7.89 20.01
N LEU A 246 3.16 9.06 19.37
CA LEU A 246 4.20 9.58 18.48
C LEU A 246 4.82 10.87 19.03
N GLY A 247 6.08 11.12 18.66
CA GLY A 247 6.76 12.39 18.86
C GLY A 247 8.05 12.47 18.07
N ALA A 248 8.70 13.63 18.07
CA ALA A 248 9.86 13.92 17.24
C ALA A 248 10.93 14.72 17.99
N ALA A 249 12.13 14.78 17.42
CA ALA A 249 13.20 15.68 17.84
C ALA A 249 14.18 15.96 16.68
N TRP A 250 14.92 17.06 16.80
CA TRP A 250 16.17 17.26 16.07
C TRP A 250 17.36 16.97 16.99
N LYS A 251 17.98 15.80 16.85
CA LYS A 251 19.19 15.43 17.60
C LYS A 251 20.42 16.02 16.94
N MET A 252 21.24 16.74 17.72
CA MET A 252 22.52 17.27 17.27
C MET A 252 23.57 16.15 17.12
N PRO A 253 24.41 16.15 16.06
CA PRO A 253 25.52 15.19 15.90
C PRO A 253 26.73 15.43 16.82
N ARG A 254 26.73 16.48 17.65
CA ARG A 254 27.86 16.90 18.51
C ARG A 254 27.40 17.12 19.94
N LYS A 255 28.35 17.07 20.89
CA LYS A 255 28.11 17.12 22.35
C LYS A 255 27.60 18.45 22.93
N ASP A 256 27.45 19.49 22.13
CA ASP A 256 26.95 20.77 22.63
C ASP A 256 25.41 20.73 22.68
N ASN A 257 24.87 20.35 23.85
CA ASN A 257 23.43 20.19 24.10
C ASN A 257 22.72 21.55 24.30
N ARG A 258 23.05 22.55 23.48
CA ARG A 258 22.39 23.86 23.51
C ARG A 258 21.07 23.78 22.74
N GLU A 259 20.03 24.32 23.35
CA GLU A 259 18.73 24.52 22.70
C GLU A 259 18.84 25.77 21.81
N GLU A 260 18.81 25.56 20.49
CA GLU A 260 18.93 26.60 19.46
C GLU A 260 17.68 26.61 18.59
N GLU A 261 17.16 27.78 18.23
CA GLU A 261 16.01 27.92 17.32
C GLU A 261 16.49 27.82 15.85
N PHE A 262 15.81 27.00 15.05
CA PHE A 262 15.88 27.05 13.59
C PHE A 262 15.01 28.19 13.06
N ASP A 263 15.36 28.69 11.88
CA ASP A 263 14.44 29.45 11.04
C ASP A 263 13.16 28.64 10.79
N GLY A 264 12.00 29.27 11.00
CA GLY A 264 10.71 28.57 11.10
C GLY A 264 10.29 28.16 12.52
N GLY A 265 11.07 28.44 13.56
CA GLY A 265 10.63 28.35 14.97
C GLY A 265 10.79 27.00 15.68
N ILE A 266 11.28 25.97 15.00
CA ILE A 266 11.55 24.65 15.59
C ILE A 266 12.85 24.67 16.41
N VAL A 267 12.90 24.01 17.56
CA VAL A 267 14.04 24.06 18.48
C VAL A 267 14.90 22.78 18.39
N ARG A 268 16.22 22.95 18.24
CA ARG A 268 17.23 21.88 18.22
C ARG A 268 17.49 21.32 19.61
N GLY A 269 17.78 20.02 19.70
CA GLY A 269 17.98 19.32 20.98
C GLY A 269 16.68 19.04 21.75
N HIS A 270 15.62 19.79 21.44
CA HIS A 270 14.30 19.70 22.04
C HIS A 270 13.47 18.52 21.51
N ALA A 271 12.42 18.17 22.24
CA ALA A 271 11.47 17.11 21.88
C ALA A 271 10.05 17.67 21.71
N TYR A 272 9.29 17.06 20.82
CA TYR A 272 7.96 17.47 20.40
C TYR A 272 7.02 16.25 20.38
N SER A 273 5.73 16.44 20.65
CA SER A 273 4.70 15.40 20.47
C SER A 273 4.12 15.47 19.06
N ILE A 274 3.84 14.33 18.44
CA ILE A 274 3.02 14.26 17.21
C ILE A 274 1.66 13.74 17.65
N MET A 275 0.63 14.56 17.50
CA MET A 275 -0.71 14.32 18.04
C MET A 275 -1.64 13.67 17.02
N ASP A 276 -1.51 14.01 15.75
CA ASP A 276 -2.41 13.55 14.68
C ASP A 276 -1.71 13.61 13.31
N VAL A 277 -2.21 12.83 12.34
CA VAL A 277 -1.76 12.87 10.94
C VAL A 277 -2.95 12.78 9.99
N ARG A 278 -3.02 13.67 9.00
CA ARG A 278 -4.16 13.81 8.10
C ARG A 278 -3.72 14.04 6.66
N GLU A 279 -4.58 13.65 5.73
CA GLU A 279 -4.44 13.88 4.30
C GLU A 279 -5.62 14.74 3.83
N HIS A 280 -5.36 15.74 2.99
CA HIS A 280 -6.40 16.42 2.23
C HIS A 280 -5.84 16.74 0.84
N ARG A 281 -6.51 16.22 -0.20
CA ARG A 281 -5.97 16.15 -1.57
C ARG A 281 -4.56 15.54 -1.51
N ASP A 282 -3.57 16.14 -2.16
CA ASP A 282 -2.19 15.65 -2.19
C ASP A 282 -1.34 16.11 -0.98
N LEU A 283 -1.90 16.93 -0.08
CA LEU A 283 -1.18 17.47 1.08
C LEU A 283 -1.25 16.52 2.28
N ARG A 284 -0.10 16.37 2.95
CA ARG A 284 0.16 15.47 4.08
C ARG A 284 0.46 16.29 5.33
N PHE A 285 -0.40 16.26 6.33
CA PHE A 285 -0.38 17.14 7.50
C PHE A 285 -0.09 16.41 8.80
N LEU A 286 0.76 16.96 9.67
CA LEU A 286 0.97 16.49 11.04
C LEU A 286 0.57 17.59 12.03
N LYS A 287 -0.20 17.24 13.05
CA LYS A 287 -0.41 18.11 14.22
C LYS A 287 0.68 17.83 15.23
N ILE A 288 1.47 18.83 15.59
CA ILE A 288 2.68 18.70 16.41
C ILE A 288 2.62 19.68 17.58
N ARG A 289 3.13 19.28 18.74
CA ARG A 289 3.16 20.10 19.97
C ARG A 289 4.57 20.33 20.49
N ASN A 290 4.89 21.60 20.79
CA ASN A 290 5.98 22.02 21.66
C ASN A 290 5.56 21.93 23.15
N PRO A 291 6.27 21.18 24.02
CA PRO A 291 5.98 21.10 25.46
C PRO A 291 6.23 22.41 26.24
N TRP A 292 6.80 23.44 25.62
CA TRP A 292 6.90 24.78 26.20
C TRP A 292 5.55 25.51 26.23
N GLY A 293 4.57 25.06 25.43
CA GLY A 293 3.26 25.73 25.32
C GLY A 293 3.35 27.13 24.69
N MET A 294 4.38 27.35 23.88
CA MET A 294 4.73 28.54 23.10
C MET A 294 5.83 28.15 22.08
N LYS A 295 6.25 29.07 21.21
CA LYS A 295 7.25 28.86 20.13
C LYS A 295 6.82 27.71 19.20
N GLU A 296 5.86 28.03 18.35
CA GLU A 296 5.36 27.15 17.30
C GLU A 296 6.14 27.28 15.98
N TRP A 297 5.74 26.45 15.01
CA TRP A 297 6.13 26.55 13.61
C TRP A 297 5.70 27.90 13.01
N LYS A 298 6.54 28.47 12.14
CA LYS A 298 6.34 29.77 11.46
C LYS A 298 6.44 29.68 9.93
N GLY A 299 6.21 28.49 9.39
CA GLY A 299 6.23 28.22 7.94
C GLY A 299 4.84 27.84 7.41
N ARG A 300 4.80 27.07 6.32
CA ARG A 300 3.54 26.67 5.68
C ARG A 300 2.58 25.98 6.66
N TRP A 301 1.33 26.43 6.70
CA TRP A 301 0.29 25.98 7.64
C TRP A 301 0.61 26.16 9.14
N ALA A 302 1.53 27.08 9.49
CA ALA A 302 1.65 27.64 10.84
C ALA A 302 0.34 28.30 11.31
N ASP A 303 0.27 28.65 12.59
CA ASP A 303 -0.96 29.15 13.21
C ASP A 303 -1.35 30.56 12.74
N ASP A 304 -0.39 31.39 12.32
CA ASP A 304 -0.61 32.68 11.67
C ASP A 304 -0.55 32.63 10.13
N ALA A 305 -0.50 31.43 9.54
CA ALA A 305 -0.30 31.25 8.10
C ALA A 305 -1.56 31.55 7.25
N PRO A 306 -1.45 32.28 6.13
CA PRO A 306 -2.59 32.69 5.30
C PRO A 306 -3.30 31.52 4.61
N GLU A 307 -2.70 30.32 4.54
CA GLU A 307 -3.37 29.12 4.02
C GLU A 307 -4.65 28.74 4.81
N TRP A 308 -4.84 29.22 6.03
CA TRP A 308 -6.07 29.03 6.80
C TRP A 308 -7.24 29.94 6.39
N ASP A 309 -6.97 31.06 5.70
CA ASP A 309 -8.00 32.03 5.29
C ASP A 309 -8.64 31.66 3.93
N ASP A 310 -7.88 31.09 2.99
CA ASP A 310 -8.35 30.68 1.65
C ASP A 310 -8.49 29.14 1.53
N LEU A 311 -9.29 28.56 2.42
CA LEU A 311 -9.56 27.12 2.42
C LEU A 311 -10.40 26.69 1.21
N PRO A 312 -10.07 25.57 0.54
CA PRO A 312 -10.82 25.09 -0.61
C PRO A 312 -12.25 24.66 -0.24
N ALA A 313 -13.18 24.68 -1.20
CA ALA A 313 -14.60 24.39 -0.96
C ALA A 313 -14.92 22.94 -0.49
N ASP A 314 -13.97 22.01 -0.64
CA ASP A 314 -13.99 20.64 -0.11
C ASP A 314 -13.13 20.46 1.16
N ALA A 315 -12.71 21.55 1.80
CA ALA A 315 -11.91 21.52 3.02
C ALA A 315 -12.67 20.78 4.15
N PRO A 316 -12.04 19.79 4.80
CA PRO A 316 -12.67 19.02 5.86
C PRO A 316 -12.84 19.85 7.14
N ASP A 317 -13.82 19.45 7.98
CA ASP A 317 -14.21 20.16 9.22
C ASP A 317 -13.04 20.56 10.13
N TRP A 318 -11.95 19.78 10.16
CA TRP A 318 -10.79 20.05 11.02
C TRP A 318 -9.91 21.20 10.56
N MET A 319 -9.99 21.59 9.29
CA MET A 319 -9.34 22.79 8.75
C MET A 319 -10.27 24.00 8.94
N VAL A 320 -11.54 23.87 8.56
CA VAL A 320 -12.56 24.94 8.67
C VAL A 320 -12.79 25.38 10.13
N ASN A 321 -12.65 24.46 11.08
CA ASN A 321 -12.73 24.73 12.51
C ASN A 321 -11.36 24.83 13.20
N TYR A 322 -10.26 24.97 12.45
CA TYR A 322 -8.97 25.30 13.06
C TYR A 322 -9.01 26.71 13.67
N ARG A 323 -8.55 26.86 14.90
CA ARG A 323 -8.53 28.14 15.61
C ARG A 323 -7.13 28.30 16.23
N PRO A 324 -6.31 29.21 15.70
CA PRO A 324 -5.01 29.53 16.26
C PRO A 324 -5.08 29.99 17.72
N ASP A 325 -4.09 29.60 18.52
CA ASP A 325 -3.91 29.99 19.92
C ASP A 325 -2.40 29.85 20.27
N GLU A 326 -1.88 30.64 21.22
CA GLU A 326 -0.49 30.52 21.70
C GLU A 326 -0.36 29.32 22.66
N ASP A 327 -0.66 28.14 22.10
CA ASP A 327 -0.97 26.93 22.83
C ASP A 327 0.17 25.89 22.77
N GLY A 328 1.14 26.10 21.87
CA GLY A 328 2.24 25.20 21.56
C GLY A 328 1.92 24.15 20.50
N ILE A 329 0.67 24.04 20.01
CA ILE A 329 0.25 23.01 19.05
C ILE A 329 -0.08 23.60 17.69
N PHE A 330 0.70 23.22 16.68
CA PHE A 330 0.58 23.69 15.30
C PHE A 330 0.35 22.53 14.31
N TRP A 331 -0.04 22.86 13.08
CA TRP A 331 0.11 21.93 11.95
C TRP A 331 1.40 22.22 11.17
N MET A 332 1.93 21.20 10.50
CA MET A 332 2.92 21.37 9.44
C MET A 332 2.79 20.29 8.38
N LEU A 333 3.36 20.51 7.20
CA LEU A 333 3.40 19.51 6.14
C LEU A 333 4.47 18.44 6.39
N PHE A 334 4.22 17.19 5.98
CA PHE A 334 5.19 16.08 6.11
C PHE A 334 6.50 16.35 5.39
N ASP A 335 6.44 17.08 4.26
CA ASP A 335 7.61 17.45 3.46
C ASP A 335 8.51 18.48 4.15
N ASP A 336 7.95 19.25 5.09
CA ASP A 336 8.68 20.17 5.96
C ASP A 336 9.12 19.44 7.23
N PHE A 337 8.28 18.57 7.79
CA PHE A 337 8.62 17.72 8.93
C PHE A 337 9.92 16.91 8.73
N VAL A 338 10.10 16.29 7.55
CA VAL A 338 11.33 15.54 7.24
C VAL A 338 12.57 16.42 6.99
N ARG A 339 12.42 17.75 6.96
CA ARG A 339 13.53 18.73 6.91
C ARG A 339 13.91 19.23 8.31
N TYR A 340 12.92 19.52 9.15
CA TYR A 340 13.12 20.13 10.47
C TYR A 340 13.24 19.12 11.62
N PHE A 341 12.90 17.85 11.39
CA PHE A 341 13.10 16.76 12.34
C PHE A 341 13.99 15.68 11.73
N ASN A 342 14.83 15.06 12.59
CA ASN A 342 15.70 13.95 12.17
C ASN A 342 15.44 12.65 12.94
N THR A 343 14.66 12.72 14.03
CA THR A 343 14.33 11.58 14.88
C THR A 343 12.82 11.51 15.11
N VAL A 344 12.22 10.36 14.86
CA VAL A 344 10.84 10.04 15.26
C VAL A 344 10.87 9.00 16.38
N TYR A 345 10.06 9.22 17.41
CA TYR A 345 9.82 8.30 18.51
C TYR A 345 8.44 7.68 18.36
N VAL A 346 8.37 6.35 18.48
CA VAL A 346 7.12 5.59 18.36
C VAL A 346 6.97 4.72 19.60
N CYS A 347 6.00 5.00 20.47
CA CYS A 347 5.65 4.09 21.56
C CYS A 347 4.51 3.17 21.11
N ILE A 348 4.87 1.92 20.81
CA ILE A 348 3.91 0.88 20.48
C ILE A 348 3.05 0.61 21.72
N MET A 349 1.74 0.82 21.57
CA MET A 349 0.73 0.62 22.60
C MET A 349 0.06 -0.74 22.42
N PHE A 350 -0.06 -1.47 23.52
CA PHE A 350 -0.58 -2.83 23.51
C PHE A 350 -2.07 -2.81 23.90
N PRO A 351 -2.98 -3.39 23.07
CA PRO A 351 -4.37 -3.56 23.43
C PRO A 351 -4.53 -4.34 24.76
N PRO A 352 -5.57 -4.08 25.58
CA PRO A 352 -5.76 -4.75 26.88
C PRO A 352 -5.90 -6.28 26.84
N SER A 353 -6.02 -6.90 25.66
CA SER A 353 -6.00 -8.35 25.44
C SER A 353 -4.59 -8.96 25.37
N TRP A 354 -3.55 -8.13 25.27
CA TRP A 354 -2.16 -8.57 25.30
C TRP A 354 -1.70 -8.85 26.73
N VAL A 355 -0.92 -9.92 26.89
CA VAL A 355 -0.34 -10.33 28.17
C VAL A 355 1.17 -10.13 28.18
N GLN A 356 1.76 -10.07 29.37
CA GLN A 356 3.17 -9.76 29.57
C GLN A 356 3.81 -10.73 30.56
N GLU A 357 4.81 -11.49 30.11
CA GLU A 357 5.74 -12.21 30.96
C GLU A 357 7.03 -11.40 31.14
N CYS A 358 7.64 -11.47 32.33
CA CYS A 358 8.90 -10.78 32.60
C CYS A 358 9.83 -11.59 33.50
N MET A 359 10.99 -12.00 32.96
CA MET A 359 12.07 -12.59 33.73
C MET A 359 13.09 -11.53 34.15
N LYS A 360 13.67 -11.69 35.35
CA LYS A 360 14.69 -10.82 35.92
C LYS A 360 15.98 -11.61 36.06
N GLY A 361 17.02 -11.19 35.35
CA GLY A 361 18.33 -11.83 35.41
C GLY A 361 19.45 -10.91 35.90
N ARG A 362 20.65 -11.46 35.87
CA ARG A 362 21.91 -10.80 36.23
C ARG A 362 23.01 -11.39 35.35
N PHE A 363 23.83 -10.54 34.75
CA PHE A 363 25.14 -10.92 34.23
C PHE A 363 26.18 -10.79 35.34
N THR A 364 27.11 -11.73 35.38
CA THR A 364 28.32 -11.76 36.21
C THR A 364 29.49 -12.28 35.36
N PRO A 365 30.75 -12.15 35.79
CA PRO A 365 31.91 -12.61 35.00
C PRO A 365 31.83 -14.08 34.54
N GLU A 366 31.11 -14.92 35.28
CA GLU A 366 30.96 -16.37 35.04
C GLU A 366 29.81 -16.73 34.08
N CYS A 367 28.88 -15.81 33.80
CA CYS A 367 27.73 -16.03 32.90
C CYS A 367 27.55 -14.94 31.82
N SER A 368 28.45 -13.97 31.73
CA SER A 368 28.44 -12.93 30.72
C SER A 368 29.29 -13.34 29.51
N GLY A 369 28.71 -14.11 28.59
CA GLY A 369 29.42 -14.66 27.43
C GLY A 369 29.82 -13.64 26.36
N GLY A 370 29.26 -12.44 26.39
CA GLY A 370 29.39 -11.45 25.31
C GLY A 370 28.48 -11.78 24.12
N ALA A 371 28.62 -11.03 23.03
CA ALA A 371 27.99 -11.37 21.76
C ALA A 371 28.71 -12.58 21.12
N PRO A 372 28.05 -13.33 20.22
CA PRO A 372 28.76 -14.24 19.33
C PRO A 372 29.72 -13.44 18.43
N ASP A 373 31.00 -13.76 18.49
CA ASP A 373 32.08 -13.10 17.74
C ASP A 373 32.92 -14.19 17.04
N PRO A 374 32.97 -14.24 15.69
CA PRO A 374 33.80 -15.20 14.97
C PRO A 374 35.30 -15.00 15.18
N SER A 375 35.73 -13.78 15.52
CA SER A 375 37.15 -13.37 15.58
C SER A 375 37.78 -13.47 16.96
N ALA A 376 37.00 -13.86 17.98
CA ALA A 376 37.40 -13.89 19.38
C ALA A 376 37.04 -15.21 20.08
N ASN A 377 37.58 -15.42 21.28
CA ASN A 377 37.35 -16.64 22.05
C ASN A 377 35.87 -16.72 22.49
N ASN A 378 35.09 -17.59 21.83
CA ASN A 378 33.67 -17.36 21.58
C ASN A 378 32.76 -17.81 22.74
N TYR A 379 32.78 -17.09 23.86
CA TYR A 379 32.09 -17.46 25.10
C TYR A 379 30.56 -17.25 25.13
N TRP A 380 29.92 -16.79 24.04
CA TRP A 380 28.49 -16.42 24.03
C TRP A 380 27.52 -17.47 24.62
N TRP A 381 27.89 -18.75 24.56
CA TRP A 381 27.10 -19.88 25.04
C TRP A 381 26.94 -19.94 26.57
N ILE A 382 27.79 -19.28 27.36
CA ILE A 382 27.58 -19.14 28.82
C ILE A 382 26.54 -18.07 29.18
N ASN A 383 26.03 -17.30 28.22
CA ASN A 383 24.93 -16.35 28.48
C ASN A 383 23.69 -17.07 29.03
N PRO A 384 22.92 -16.44 29.93
CA PRO A 384 21.69 -17.01 30.47
C PRO A 384 20.67 -17.26 29.37
N THR A 385 19.85 -18.28 29.55
CA THR A 385 18.89 -18.75 28.54
C THR A 385 17.51 -18.94 29.13
N TYR A 386 16.47 -18.51 28.40
CA TYR A 386 15.08 -18.61 28.82
C TYR A 386 14.25 -19.37 27.77
N ARG A 387 13.59 -20.45 28.17
CA ARG A 387 12.71 -21.25 27.31
C ARG A 387 11.39 -20.52 27.13
N LEU A 388 11.02 -20.23 25.88
CA LEU A 388 9.76 -19.63 25.49
C LEU A 388 8.86 -20.69 24.85
N THR A 389 7.67 -20.88 25.41
CA THR A 389 6.69 -21.88 24.95
C THR A 389 5.33 -21.23 24.71
N LEU A 390 4.73 -21.42 23.54
CA LEU A 390 3.36 -20.98 23.28
C LEU A 390 2.36 -21.88 24.00
N THR A 391 1.34 -21.32 24.67
CA THR A 391 0.23 -22.12 25.24
C THR A 391 -0.91 -22.32 24.24
N SER A 392 -0.99 -21.50 23.19
CA SER A 392 -2.03 -21.58 22.16
C SER A 392 -1.61 -22.44 20.96
N LYS A 393 -2.54 -23.29 20.49
CA LYS A 393 -2.40 -24.05 19.23
C LYS A 393 -2.66 -23.19 17.97
N THR A 394 -2.35 -21.89 18.00
CA THR A 394 -2.52 -20.96 16.87
C THR A 394 -1.39 -19.93 16.82
N LYS A 395 -1.10 -19.37 15.63
CA LYS A 395 -0.04 -18.37 15.44
C LYS A 395 -0.13 -17.25 16.47
N THR A 396 0.97 -16.95 17.15
CA THR A 396 1.04 -15.97 18.25
C THR A 396 1.96 -14.83 17.85
N GLN A 397 1.50 -13.58 18.07
CA GLN A 397 2.32 -12.39 17.85
C GLN A 397 2.95 -11.97 19.17
N LEU A 398 4.22 -11.59 19.14
CA LEU A 398 4.93 -11.11 20.33
C LEU A 398 5.97 -10.01 20.03
N PHE A 399 6.21 -9.19 21.05
CA PHE A 399 7.31 -8.23 21.12
C PHE A 399 8.24 -8.64 22.27
N ILE A 400 9.55 -8.58 22.03
CA ILE A 400 10.59 -8.86 23.01
C ILE A 400 11.35 -7.57 23.28
N SER A 401 11.58 -7.25 24.55
CA SER A 401 12.53 -6.23 24.97
C SER A 401 13.42 -6.73 26.10
N VAL A 402 14.71 -6.41 26.04
CA VAL A 402 15.68 -6.60 27.13
C VAL A 402 16.05 -5.23 27.67
N ALA A 403 15.85 -5.04 28.97
CA ALA A 403 16.10 -3.78 29.65
C ALA A 403 17.18 -3.93 30.73
N GLN A 404 18.18 -3.04 30.72
CA GLN A 404 19.12 -2.85 31.82
C GLN A 404 18.42 -2.18 33.02
N ARG A 405 18.96 -2.32 34.24
CA ARG A 405 18.49 -1.52 35.37
C ARG A 405 18.78 -0.03 35.11
N ASP A 406 17.74 0.79 35.09
CA ASP A 406 17.82 2.25 35.06
C ASP A 406 18.81 2.78 36.12
N THR A 407 19.88 3.45 35.67
CA THR A 407 20.99 3.92 36.51
C THR A 407 20.55 4.98 37.52
N ARG A 408 19.60 5.83 37.14
CA ARG A 408 19.07 6.93 37.97
C ARG A 408 18.41 6.40 39.25
N MET A 409 17.81 5.21 39.20
CA MET A 409 17.20 4.54 40.37
C MET A 409 18.24 3.89 41.34
N ILE A 410 19.52 4.23 41.28
CA ILE A 410 20.55 3.66 42.15
C ILE A 410 20.89 4.59 43.32
N GLY A 411 20.94 5.91 43.09
CA GLY A 411 21.54 6.87 44.03
C GLY A 411 23.07 6.70 44.11
N ASN A 412 23.77 7.63 44.77
CA ASN A 412 25.23 7.62 44.78
C ASN A 412 25.81 6.51 45.68
N LYS A 413 26.08 5.37 45.04
CA LYS A 413 27.12 4.39 45.41
C LYS A 413 28.05 4.11 44.23
N LEU A 414 28.38 5.15 43.47
CA LEU A 414 29.43 5.14 42.46
C LEU A 414 30.68 5.80 43.06
N THR A 415 31.85 5.24 42.80
CA THR A 415 33.12 5.70 43.39
C THR A 415 33.64 6.96 42.70
N GLU A 416 34.58 7.66 43.33
CA GLU A 416 35.08 8.99 42.94
C GLU A 416 35.51 9.09 41.46
N ALA A 417 36.02 8.00 40.89
CA ALA A 417 36.40 7.87 39.47
C ALA A 417 35.23 8.03 38.47
N SER A 418 33.98 8.04 38.94
CA SER A 418 32.77 8.22 38.10
C SER A 418 32.33 9.68 37.93
N SER A 419 32.86 10.61 38.74
CA SER A 419 32.49 12.04 38.78
C SER A 419 32.60 12.80 37.45
N LYS A 420 33.33 12.25 36.46
CA LYS A 420 33.50 12.84 35.12
C LYS A 420 32.81 12.07 33.99
N ARG A 421 31.89 11.14 34.28
CA ARG A 421 31.15 10.37 33.27
C ARG A 421 29.71 10.88 33.11
N GLU A 422 29.28 10.98 31.85
CA GLU A 422 27.93 11.38 31.47
C GLU A 422 26.91 10.36 32.02
N TRP A 423 26.07 10.79 32.96
CA TRP A 423 25.17 9.94 33.75
C TRP A 423 24.15 9.10 32.94
N ASN A 424 23.97 9.45 31.66
CA ASN A 424 23.10 8.77 30.71
C ASN A 424 23.79 7.66 29.87
N SER A 425 25.12 7.50 29.93
CA SER A 425 25.80 6.40 29.24
C SER A 425 25.70 5.09 30.04
N TYR A 426 25.10 4.05 29.47
CA TYR A 426 25.19 2.70 30.05
C TYR A 426 26.57 2.12 29.74
N ALA A 427 27.21 1.49 30.73
CA ALA A 427 28.59 1.01 30.58
C ALA A 427 28.74 -0.04 29.47
N HIS A 428 27.80 -0.99 29.42
CA HIS A 428 27.77 -2.11 28.48
C HIS A 428 26.65 -1.93 27.46
N ALA A 429 26.88 -2.39 26.24
CA ALA A 429 25.82 -2.52 25.24
C ALA A 429 25.08 -3.85 25.43
N VAL A 430 23.76 -3.87 25.26
CA VAL A 430 22.94 -5.08 25.36
C VAL A 430 22.17 -5.39 24.08
N GLY A 431 21.85 -6.66 23.90
CA GLY A 431 21.05 -7.22 22.80
C GLY A 431 20.42 -8.55 23.20
N PHE A 432 19.78 -9.21 22.24
CA PHE A 432 19.26 -10.57 22.42
C PHE A 432 19.14 -11.35 21.10
N ILE A 433 19.15 -12.67 21.23
CA ILE A 433 18.82 -13.63 20.17
C ILE A 433 17.66 -14.50 20.66
N LEU A 434 16.66 -14.72 19.82
CA LEU A 434 15.65 -15.78 19.96
C LEU A 434 15.97 -16.86 18.92
N ALA A 435 16.27 -18.07 19.36
CA ALA A 435 16.64 -19.19 18.50
C ALA A 435 15.76 -20.43 18.76
N ARG A 436 15.79 -21.41 17.86
CA ARG A 436 15.20 -22.75 18.08
C ARG A 436 15.91 -23.44 19.23
N GLU A 437 15.17 -24.15 20.11
CA GLU A 437 15.80 -24.80 21.27
C GLU A 437 16.90 -25.79 20.86
N SER A 438 16.64 -26.69 19.91
CA SER A 438 17.58 -27.74 19.48
C SER A 438 18.96 -27.20 19.08
N ALA A 439 18.99 -26.04 18.42
CA ALA A 439 20.23 -25.36 18.05
C ALA A 439 20.99 -24.81 19.27
N VAL A 440 20.28 -24.22 20.23
CA VAL A 440 20.91 -23.74 21.48
C VAL A 440 21.41 -24.91 22.33
N SER A 441 20.69 -26.04 22.36
CA SER A 441 21.15 -27.28 22.99
C SER A 441 22.44 -27.81 22.35
N ARG A 442 22.49 -27.85 21.00
CA ARG A 442 23.68 -28.21 20.20
C ARG A 442 24.87 -27.33 20.59
N CYS A 443 24.73 -26.01 20.47
CA CYS A 443 25.80 -25.05 20.75
C CYS A 443 26.29 -25.07 22.20
N LYS A 444 25.39 -25.24 23.19
CA LYS A 444 25.79 -25.32 24.60
C LYS A 444 26.48 -26.64 24.94
N ARG A 445 26.06 -27.77 24.37
CA ARG A 445 26.79 -29.05 24.49
C ARG A 445 28.22 -28.95 23.93
N THR A 446 28.38 -28.33 22.77
CA THR A 446 29.70 -28.11 22.14
C THR A 446 30.49 -26.94 22.73
N LYS A 447 30.08 -26.37 23.88
CA LYS A 447 30.76 -25.22 24.53
C LYS A 447 31.06 -24.07 23.55
N GLY A 448 30.11 -23.78 22.66
CA GLY A 448 30.18 -22.70 21.68
C GLY A 448 30.96 -22.98 20.39
N THR A 449 31.66 -24.12 20.24
CA THR A 449 32.49 -24.38 19.05
C THR A 449 31.66 -24.49 17.76
N LYS A 450 30.64 -25.37 17.73
CA LYS A 450 29.63 -25.35 16.66
C LYS A 450 28.66 -24.18 16.91
N ALA A 451 28.74 -23.12 16.09
CA ALA A 451 27.97 -21.88 16.23
C ALA A 451 26.46 -22.01 15.93
N LEU A 452 25.67 -20.98 16.25
CA LEU A 452 24.28 -20.83 15.77
C LEU A 452 24.28 -20.44 14.30
N ARG A 453 23.57 -21.20 13.46
CA ARG A 453 23.37 -20.86 12.04
C ARG A 453 22.32 -19.74 11.91
N GLY A 454 22.31 -19.01 10.79
CA GLY A 454 21.28 -18.01 10.52
C GLY A 454 19.86 -18.59 10.61
N SER A 455 19.66 -19.78 10.04
CA SER A 455 18.41 -20.56 10.06
C SER A 455 17.97 -21.07 11.45
N ASP A 456 18.88 -21.08 12.43
CA ASP A 456 18.57 -21.42 13.83
C ASP A 456 17.94 -20.22 14.58
N ILE A 457 18.17 -18.99 14.09
CA ILE A 457 17.71 -17.73 14.70
C ILE A 457 16.31 -17.37 14.14
N VAL A 458 15.40 -17.01 15.05
CA VAL A 458 14.00 -16.66 14.74
C VAL A 458 13.72 -15.17 14.94
N ALA A 459 14.49 -14.50 15.80
CA ALA A 459 14.53 -13.04 15.92
C ALA A 459 15.82 -12.58 16.62
N LYS A 460 16.25 -11.34 16.40
CA LYS A 460 17.34 -10.69 17.13
C LYS A 460 17.02 -9.21 17.39
N SER A 461 17.68 -8.62 18.38
CA SER A 461 17.72 -7.16 18.55
C SER A 461 18.37 -6.48 17.34
N ALA A 462 17.84 -5.33 16.90
CA ALA A 462 18.32 -4.63 15.69
C ALA A 462 19.82 -4.29 15.72
N ALA A 463 20.33 -3.87 16.88
CA ALA A 463 21.75 -3.66 17.16
C ALA A 463 21.98 -3.74 18.68
N PHE A 464 23.21 -4.03 19.10
CA PHE A 464 23.62 -3.84 20.49
C PHE A 464 23.73 -2.33 20.78
N LYS A 465 23.09 -1.86 21.85
CA LYS A 465 23.12 -0.42 22.21
C LYS A 465 23.48 -0.22 23.67
N LYS A 466 24.23 0.87 23.95
CA LYS A 466 24.50 1.38 25.31
C LYS A 466 23.32 2.19 25.86
N ASP A 467 22.12 1.66 25.63
CA ASP A 467 20.81 2.17 26.03
C ASP A 467 20.23 1.33 27.19
N ARG A 468 19.21 1.88 27.87
CA ARG A 468 18.46 1.18 28.92
C ARG A 468 17.61 0.04 28.37
N ASP A 469 17.02 0.20 27.19
CA ASP A 469 16.02 -0.69 26.60
C ASP A 469 16.42 -1.03 25.17
N VAL A 470 16.40 -2.31 24.80
CA VAL A 470 16.57 -2.78 23.41
C VAL A 470 15.47 -3.79 23.07
N SER A 471 14.77 -3.59 21.97
CA SER A 471 13.65 -4.44 21.53
C SER A 471 13.77 -4.91 20.07
N VAL A 472 12.80 -5.73 19.64
CA VAL A 472 12.71 -6.21 18.25
C VAL A 472 12.26 -5.08 17.31
N ALA A 473 12.79 -5.05 16.09
CA ALA A 473 12.57 -3.94 15.15
C ALA A 473 11.14 -3.90 14.57
N SER A 474 10.44 -2.76 14.75
CA SER A 474 9.28 -2.28 13.98
C SER A 474 7.98 -3.11 13.95
N PHE A 475 8.03 -4.43 14.14
CA PHE A 475 6.92 -5.35 13.93
C PHE A 475 6.93 -6.51 14.94
N PRO A 476 5.78 -7.14 15.25
CA PRO A 476 5.75 -8.31 16.11
C PRO A 476 6.41 -9.53 15.45
N VAL A 477 7.18 -10.29 16.23
CA VAL A 477 7.59 -11.66 15.86
C VAL A 477 6.33 -12.52 15.81
N VAL A 478 6.17 -13.31 14.73
CA VAL A 478 5.07 -14.27 14.58
C VAL A 478 5.61 -15.67 14.78
N LEU A 479 5.20 -16.34 15.86
CA LEU A 479 5.57 -17.71 16.16
C LEU A 479 4.43 -18.68 15.84
N GLU A 480 4.77 -19.83 15.27
CA GLU A 480 3.82 -20.90 14.94
C GLU A 480 3.97 -22.09 15.89
N PRO A 481 2.88 -22.66 16.44
CA PRO A 481 2.95 -23.69 17.48
C PRO A 481 3.77 -24.93 17.14
N GLN A 482 3.80 -25.30 15.85
CA GLN A 482 4.55 -26.44 15.32
C GLN A 482 6.06 -26.16 15.14
N GLY A 483 6.52 -24.92 15.34
CA GLY A 483 7.94 -24.54 15.25
C GLY A 483 8.82 -25.00 16.43
N GLY A 484 8.24 -25.72 17.40
CA GLY A 484 8.91 -26.18 18.62
C GLY A 484 9.09 -25.07 19.67
N PRO A 485 9.55 -25.39 20.89
CA PRO A 485 9.95 -24.38 21.87
C PRO A 485 11.17 -23.58 21.37
N TRP A 486 11.22 -22.32 21.77
CA TRP A 486 12.31 -21.40 21.45
C TRP A 486 13.13 -21.10 22.70
N VAL A 487 14.37 -20.65 22.52
CA VAL A 487 15.22 -20.16 23.62
C VAL A 487 15.63 -18.72 23.34
N LEU A 488 15.32 -17.85 24.29
CA LEU A 488 15.64 -16.43 24.31
C LEU A 488 16.91 -16.21 25.13
N ILE A 489 17.91 -15.61 24.49
CA ILE A 489 19.27 -15.40 24.98
C ILE A 489 19.51 -13.90 25.11
N PRO A 490 19.27 -13.26 26.26
CA PRO A 490 19.79 -11.93 26.53
C PRO A 490 21.31 -11.96 26.61
N MET A 491 21.97 -10.92 26.11
CA MET A 491 23.44 -10.85 26.04
C MET A 491 23.93 -9.41 26.13
N THR A 492 25.10 -9.21 26.73
CA THR A 492 25.93 -8.01 26.53
C THR A 492 26.77 -8.16 25.27
N PHE A 493 27.25 -7.05 24.70
CA PHE A 493 28.23 -7.10 23.61
C PHE A 493 29.59 -7.58 24.13
N GLU A 494 30.06 -6.93 25.19
CA GLU A 494 31.30 -7.25 25.91
C GLU A 494 31.07 -8.50 26.80
N ALA A 495 32.04 -9.42 26.84
CA ALA A 495 32.07 -10.51 27.81
C ALA A 495 32.42 -10.01 29.23
N GLN A 496 32.19 -10.85 30.24
CA GLN A 496 32.49 -10.61 31.66
C GLN A 496 31.83 -9.38 32.32
N ALA A 497 30.79 -8.80 31.71
CA ALA A 497 30.04 -7.67 32.25
C ALA A 497 29.23 -8.02 33.52
N GLU A 498 29.14 -7.09 34.49
CA GLU A 498 28.26 -7.23 35.66
C GLU A 498 27.10 -6.21 35.62
N LEU A 499 25.89 -6.66 35.30
CA LEU A 499 24.69 -5.82 35.35
C LEU A 499 23.41 -6.62 35.64
N LYS A 500 22.34 -5.92 36.04
CA LYS A 500 21.00 -6.51 36.27
C LYS A 500 20.09 -6.16 35.11
N TYR A 501 19.41 -7.16 34.54
CA TYR A 501 18.57 -7.00 33.37
C TYR A 501 17.17 -7.60 33.58
N TYR A 502 16.26 -7.24 32.66
CA TYR A 502 14.86 -7.65 32.65
C TYR A 502 14.47 -8.02 31.22
N VAL A 503 14.13 -9.29 31.00
CA VAL A 503 13.59 -9.79 29.74
C VAL A 503 12.08 -9.69 29.82
N THR A 504 11.46 -8.86 28.98
CA THR A 504 10.01 -8.70 28.90
C THR A 504 9.51 -9.22 27.56
N VAL A 505 8.58 -10.17 27.59
CA VAL A 505 7.89 -10.70 26.41
C VAL A 505 6.42 -10.29 26.52
N ARG A 506 5.93 -9.53 25.53
CA ARG A 506 4.50 -9.22 25.37
C ARG A 506 3.93 -10.00 24.22
N SER A 507 2.74 -10.54 24.38
CA SER A 507 2.14 -11.42 23.38
C SER A 507 0.62 -11.27 23.33
N ASN A 508 0.03 -11.48 22.15
CA ASN A 508 -1.41 -11.37 21.93
C ASN A 508 -2.21 -12.56 22.51
N LYS A 509 -1.52 -13.55 23.08
CA LYS A 509 -2.00 -14.82 23.68
C LYS A 509 -1.02 -15.23 24.76
N HIS A 510 -1.42 -16.07 25.70
CA HIS A 510 -0.51 -16.56 26.74
C HIS A 510 0.70 -17.32 26.17
N VAL A 511 1.86 -17.03 26.77
CA VAL A 511 3.12 -17.74 26.57
C VAL A 511 3.67 -18.11 27.95
N LYS A 512 4.56 -19.11 28.00
CA LYS A 512 5.29 -19.50 29.20
C LYS A 512 6.77 -19.15 28.98
N LEU A 513 7.41 -18.54 29.98
CA LEU A 513 8.82 -18.14 29.93
C LEU A 513 9.53 -18.66 31.19
N GLU A 514 10.50 -19.55 31.03
CA GLU A 514 11.17 -20.28 32.12
C GLU A 514 12.69 -20.25 31.96
N GLU A 515 13.46 -20.47 33.03
CA GLU A 515 14.91 -20.63 32.91
C GLU A 515 15.27 -21.93 32.19
N TYR A 516 16.26 -21.86 31.30
CA TYR A 516 16.69 -22.97 30.45
C TYR A 516 18.14 -23.34 30.72
N ASN A 517 18.34 -24.53 31.27
CA ASN A 517 19.62 -25.21 31.39
C ASN A 517 19.58 -26.50 30.55
N VAL A 518 20.69 -26.82 29.89
CA VAL A 518 20.82 -28.08 29.15
C VAL A 518 21.11 -29.22 30.15
N PRO A 519 20.45 -30.38 30.06
CA PRO A 519 20.82 -31.53 30.86
C PRO A 519 22.22 -32.05 30.48
N ASP A 520 23.08 -32.24 31.48
CA ASP A 520 24.33 -32.97 31.30
C ASP A 520 24.06 -34.44 30.91
N GLN A 521 25.02 -35.04 30.20
CA GLN A 521 25.04 -36.42 29.69
C GLN A 521 24.11 -36.74 28.50
N ALA A 522 24.72 -36.86 27.32
CA ALA A 522 24.68 -38.06 26.46
C ALA A 522 25.77 -37.87 25.39
N GLU A 523 26.55 -38.91 25.13
CA GLU A 523 27.74 -38.91 24.26
C GLU A 523 27.38 -39.27 22.80
N GLU A 524 28.37 -39.16 21.91
CA GLU A 524 28.38 -39.62 20.49
C GLU A 524 27.37 -38.89 19.56
N GLU A 525 27.61 -38.72 18.25
CA GLU A 525 28.73 -39.09 17.36
C GLU A 525 28.82 -38.06 16.20
N GLY A 526 29.88 -38.08 15.37
CA GLY A 526 29.91 -37.41 14.05
C GLY A 526 30.52 -36.00 13.94
N ASP A 527 31.73 -35.97 13.40
CA ASP A 527 32.24 -35.14 12.28
C ASP A 527 32.01 -33.60 12.30
N ASP A 528 33.10 -32.82 12.34
CA ASP A 528 33.80 -32.27 11.14
C ASP A 528 32.92 -31.89 9.91
N GLU A 529 33.15 -30.82 9.16
CA GLU A 529 34.24 -29.83 9.18
C GLU A 529 33.72 -28.43 8.71
N ASP A 530 34.63 -27.56 8.26
CA ASP A 530 34.48 -26.28 7.53
C ASP A 530 34.69 -24.95 8.29
N GLU A 531 35.75 -24.26 7.85
CA GLU A 531 36.08 -22.85 8.10
C GLU A 531 35.54 -21.98 6.94
N ASP A 532 35.32 -20.67 7.18
CA ASP A 532 35.90 -19.62 6.32
C ASP A 532 35.68 -18.20 6.90
N GLU A 533 36.57 -17.26 6.56
CA GLU A 533 36.55 -15.89 7.06
C GLU A 533 35.75 -14.89 6.19
N ASP A 534 35.09 -13.94 6.84
CA ASP A 534 34.54 -12.70 6.25
C ASP A 534 35.67 -11.70 5.89
N GLN A 535 35.45 -10.74 4.96
CA GLN A 535 35.68 -9.30 5.26
C GLN A 535 35.37 -8.23 4.16
N ASN A 536 34.35 -7.40 4.47
CA ASN A 536 34.41 -5.93 4.69
C ASN A 536 34.38 -4.81 3.58
N LYS A 537 33.65 -3.70 3.92
CA LYS A 537 33.81 -2.24 3.58
C LYS A 537 33.47 -1.73 2.14
N ALA A 538 33.02 -0.49 1.85
CA ALA A 538 32.43 0.69 2.57
C ALA A 538 31.70 1.63 1.52
N PHE A 539 31.54 2.99 1.52
CA PHE A 539 31.87 4.18 2.38
C PHE A 539 31.10 5.46 1.88
N GLU A 540 30.77 6.46 2.74
CA GLU A 540 30.58 7.96 2.56
C GLU A 540 29.79 8.61 1.35
N ALA A 541 29.41 9.91 1.26
CA ALA A 541 28.96 11.01 2.19
C ALA A 541 28.53 12.35 1.43
N ALA A 542 28.07 13.38 2.18
CA ALA A 542 28.08 14.86 1.90
C ALA A 542 26.86 15.64 1.25
N ALA A 543 26.89 16.99 1.38
CA ALA A 543 25.91 18.07 1.00
C ALA A 543 26.66 19.46 0.93
N PRO A 544 26.08 20.72 0.97
CA PRO A 544 24.72 21.30 0.77
C PRO A 544 24.71 22.56 -0.19
N ARG A 545 23.65 23.43 -0.22
CA ARG A 545 23.66 24.93 -0.43
C ARG A 545 22.25 25.62 -0.53
N ASP A 546 22.20 26.92 -0.88
CA ASP A 546 21.44 28.07 -0.32
C ASP A 546 21.05 29.14 -1.43
N GLU A 547 20.20 30.20 -1.34
CA GLU A 547 19.09 30.74 -0.47
C GLU A 547 18.34 31.96 -1.20
N ASP A 548 17.48 32.78 -0.54
CA ASP A 548 16.73 34.04 -0.97
C ASP A 548 15.55 33.95 -2.03
N ASP A 549 14.64 34.93 -2.34
CA ASP A 549 13.77 36.00 -1.67
C ASP A 549 12.88 36.72 -2.80
N VAL A 550 11.75 37.50 -2.77
CA VAL A 550 10.73 38.09 -1.81
C VAL A 550 9.33 38.41 -2.50
N GLU A 551 8.51 39.40 -2.06
CA GLU A 551 7.03 39.62 -2.28
C GLU A 551 6.45 40.64 -3.35
N ALA A 552 5.17 40.40 -3.76
CA ALA A 552 3.93 41.24 -3.96
C ALA A 552 3.96 42.76 -4.37
N PRO A 553 2.97 43.34 -5.13
CA PRO A 553 1.52 43.41 -4.78
C PRO A 553 0.48 43.50 -5.95
N SER A 554 -0.79 43.81 -5.63
CA SER A 554 -2.03 43.61 -6.43
C SER A 554 -2.59 44.80 -7.26
N LYS A 555 -3.47 44.50 -8.25
CA LYS A 555 -4.62 45.33 -8.69
C LYS A 555 -5.64 44.61 -9.59
N GLN A 556 -6.81 45.23 -9.76
CA GLN A 556 -8.02 44.69 -10.43
C GLN A 556 -7.98 44.75 -11.98
N PRO A 557 -8.82 43.95 -12.69
CA PRO A 557 -8.65 43.69 -14.13
C PRO A 557 -9.16 44.79 -15.06
N VAL A 558 -8.58 44.82 -16.27
CA VAL A 558 -9.00 45.58 -17.45
C VAL A 558 -9.19 44.59 -18.61
N GLU A 559 -10.04 44.90 -19.59
CA GLU A 559 -10.25 44.03 -20.76
C GLU A 559 -8.99 43.98 -21.65
N PRO A 560 -8.53 42.78 -22.06
CA PRO A 560 -7.23 42.61 -22.69
C PRO A 560 -7.18 43.16 -24.11
N THR A 561 -6.22 44.06 -24.35
CA THR A 561 -5.84 44.52 -25.68
C THR A 561 -5.11 43.43 -26.48
N GLN A 562 -4.82 43.71 -27.76
CA GLN A 562 -4.14 42.79 -28.68
C GLN A 562 -2.76 42.31 -28.17
N ALA A 563 -2.09 43.07 -27.29
CA ALA A 563 -0.84 42.65 -26.65
C ALA A 563 -1.07 41.71 -25.44
N GLU A 564 -2.18 41.86 -24.74
CA GLU A 564 -2.51 41.07 -23.55
C GLU A 564 -3.03 39.66 -23.91
N ALA A 565 -3.69 39.50 -25.06
CA ALA A 565 -3.95 38.18 -25.64
C ALA A 565 -2.65 37.39 -25.88
N ILE A 566 -1.61 38.06 -26.41
CA ILE A 566 -0.26 37.48 -26.62
C ILE A 566 0.45 37.21 -25.27
N ALA A 567 0.12 37.95 -24.21
CA ALA A 567 0.61 37.67 -22.86
C ALA A 567 -0.12 36.49 -22.19
N MET A 568 -1.43 36.31 -22.41
CA MET A 568 -2.17 35.13 -21.93
C MET A 568 -1.61 33.82 -22.51
N CYS A 569 -1.16 33.81 -23.77
CA CYS A 569 -0.42 32.68 -24.35
C CYS A 569 0.93 32.36 -23.66
N LYS A 570 1.45 33.27 -22.81
CA LYS A 570 2.68 33.09 -22.02
C LYS A 570 2.43 32.76 -20.54
N MET A 571 1.17 32.73 -20.10
CA MET A 571 0.76 32.40 -18.72
C MET A 571 0.67 30.88 -18.45
N LEU A 572 0.84 30.06 -19.49
CA LEU A 572 0.91 28.60 -19.36
C LEU A 572 2.27 28.20 -18.74
N PRO A 573 2.34 27.12 -17.93
CA PRO A 573 3.59 26.67 -17.32
C PRO A 573 4.65 26.39 -18.40
N PRO A 574 5.96 26.56 -18.08
CA PRO A 574 7.04 26.57 -19.06
C PRO A 574 7.38 25.18 -19.61
N VAL A 575 6.51 24.67 -20.47
CA VAL A 575 6.87 23.66 -21.48
C VAL A 575 7.69 24.38 -22.55
N GLU A 576 8.75 23.74 -23.06
CA GLU A 576 9.79 24.34 -23.93
C GLU A 576 9.32 24.80 -25.33
N THR A 577 8.02 24.85 -25.55
CA THR A 577 7.37 25.14 -26.84
C THR A 577 7.22 26.63 -27.09
N GLN A 578 7.96 27.17 -28.06
CA GLN A 578 7.83 28.57 -28.49
C GLN A 578 6.50 28.82 -29.22
N TRP A 579 5.58 29.53 -28.57
CA TRP A 579 4.28 29.91 -29.15
C TRP A 579 4.47 30.90 -30.31
N VAL A 580 4.36 30.41 -31.54
CA VAL A 580 4.30 31.25 -32.75
C VAL A 580 2.86 31.36 -33.20
N VAL A 581 2.35 32.59 -33.23
CA VAL A 581 1.03 32.94 -33.76
C VAL A 581 1.22 33.31 -35.22
N ASP A 582 0.55 32.61 -36.14
CA ASP A 582 0.63 32.92 -37.56
C ASP A 582 -0.20 34.17 -37.90
N GLU A 583 0.49 35.23 -38.31
CA GLU A 583 -0.10 36.51 -38.75
C GLU A 583 -0.95 36.35 -40.01
N GLY A 584 -0.71 35.31 -40.82
CA GLY A 584 -1.43 35.04 -42.07
C GLY A 584 -2.79 34.37 -41.92
N SER A 585 -3.05 33.67 -40.79
CA SER A 585 -4.27 32.85 -40.60
C SER A 585 -5.21 33.32 -39.48
N GLY A 586 -5.07 34.57 -39.02
CA GLY A 586 -6.00 35.17 -38.07
C GLY A 586 -5.83 34.67 -36.63
N MET A 587 -4.58 34.60 -36.16
CA MET A 587 -4.21 34.20 -34.79
C MET A 587 -4.63 32.77 -34.38
N LYS A 588 -4.42 31.81 -35.28
CA LYS A 588 -4.58 30.37 -34.98
C LYS A 588 -3.29 29.76 -34.43
N PHE A 589 -3.41 28.85 -33.47
CA PHE A 589 -2.28 28.08 -32.91
C PHE A 589 -1.71 27.09 -33.93
N VAL A 590 -0.38 26.92 -33.94
CA VAL A 590 0.35 25.96 -34.76
C VAL A 590 1.27 25.11 -33.90
N ASP A 591 1.16 23.78 -34.03
CA ASP A 591 1.96 22.83 -33.28
C ASP A 591 3.34 22.59 -33.94
N HIS A 592 4.37 23.25 -33.43
CA HIS A 592 5.75 23.11 -33.95
C HIS A 592 6.47 21.84 -33.45
N VAL A 593 5.90 21.09 -32.50
CA VAL A 593 6.43 19.78 -32.09
C VAL A 593 5.83 18.68 -32.97
N PHE A 594 4.54 18.76 -33.27
CA PHE A 594 3.81 17.84 -34.14
C PHE A 594 3.41 18.52 -35.45
N ILE A 595 4.43 18.99 -36.18
CA ILE A 595 4.30 19.80 -37.39
C ILE A 595 3.37 19.13 -38.41
N ALA A 596 2.39 19.90 -38.91
CA ALA A 596 1.41 19.51 -39.92
C ALA A 596 2.04 19.21 -41.30
N ALA A 597 2.76 18.10 -41.38
CA ALA A 597 3.49 17.62 -42.54
C ALA A 597 3.46 16.09 -42.60
N GLU A 598 3.68 15.51 -43.79
CA GLU A 598 3.73 14.06 -43.97
C GLU A 598 4.87 13.41 -43.13
N TYR A 599 5.97 14.13 -42.95
CA TYR A 599 7.04 13.79 -42.03
C TYR A 599 7.33 15.01 -41.14
N PRO A 600 7.47 14.87 -39.80
CA PRO A 600 7.46 13.61 -39.05
C PRO A 600 6.06 13.14 -38.60
N ALA A 601 5.02 13.98 -38.67
CA ALA A 601 3.77 13.72 -37.96
C ALA A 601 2.96 12.51 -38.48
N ILE A 602 3.06 12.16 -39.77
CA ILE A 602 2.39 10.96 -40.30
C ILE A 602 3.29 9.72 -40.23
N ARG A 603 4.55 9.81 -40.67
CA ARG A 603 5.49 8.66 -40.78
C ARG A 603 6.90 8.90 -40.23
N MET A 604 7.54 7.83 -39.76
CA MET A 604 8.85 7.84 -39.06
C MET A 604 10.08 8.02 -39.97
N ASP A 605 10.01 7.70 -41.27
CA ASP A 605 11.13 7.84 -42.22
C ASP A 605 10.77 8.86 -43.31
N LYS A 606 11.76 9.62 -43.78
CA LYS A 606 11.63 10.59 -44.88
C LYS A 606 11.43 9.93 -46.24
N ASP A 607 11.86 8.68 -46.42
CA ASP A 607 11.55 7.85 -47.60
C ASP A 607 10.16 7.18 -47.45
N PRO A 608 9.15 7.53 -48.27
CA PRO A 608 7.81 6.95 -48.17
C PRO A 608 7.82 5.42 -48.40
N LYS A 609 8.81 4.87 -49.10
CA LYS A 609 8.91 3.43 -49.40
C LYS A 609 9.26 2.57 -48.18
N ARG A 610 9.67 3.19 -47.08
CA ARG A 610 10.04 2.54 -45.81
C ARG A 610 8.95 2.63 -44.75
N SER A 611 7.93 3.46 -44.99
CA SER A 611 6.75 3.52 -44.14
C SER A 611 5.93 2.23 -44.29
N ARG A 612 5.36 1.75 -43.19
CA ARG A 612 4.34 0.70 -43.21
C ARG A 612 2.96 1.23 -43.59
N LEU A 613 2.71 2.53 -43.41
CA LEU A 613 1.56 3.17 -44.02
C LEU A 613 1.70 3.04 -45.53
N ASN A 614 0.67 2.49 -46.18
CA ASN A 614 0.71 2.26 -47.62
C ASN A 614 0.35 3.55 -48.37
N VAL A 615 1.21 4.56 -48.23
CA VAL A 615 1.03 5.93 -48.77
C VAL A 615 0.71 5.91 -50.27
N SER A 616 1.29 4.96 -51.03
CA SER A 616 1.03 4.78 -52.45
C SER A 616 -0.36 4.21 -52.82
N LYS A 617 -1.19 3.84 -51.83
CA LYS A 617 -2.63 3.59 -52.03
C LYS A 617 -3.50 4.82 -51.76
N TRP A 618 -2.97 5.88 -51.15
CA TRP A 618 -3.70 7.13 -51.03
C TRP A 618 -3.77 7.76 -52.43
N THR A 619 -4.98 7.83 -52.99
CA THR A 619 -5.22 8.24 -54.38
C THR A 619 -5.01 9.73 -54.62
N SER A 620 -4.74 10.48 -53.56
CA SER A 620 -4.47 11.91 -53.54
C SER A 620 -3.22 12.19 -52.71
N ALA A 621 -2.62 13.37 -52.88
CA ALA A 621 -1.73 13.92 -51.87
C ALA A 621 -2.48 14.05 -50.52
N VAL A 622 -1.74 14.00 -49.41
CA VAL A 622 -2.28 14.35 -48.09
C VAL A 622 -2.13 15.85 -47.90
N GLU A 623 -3.23 16.51 -47.59
CA GLU A 623 -3.24 17.89 -47.13
C GLU A 623 -3.52 17.94 -45.63
N TRP A 624 -3.08 19.00 -44.97
CA TRP A 624 -3.47 19.30 -43.60
C TRP A 624 -4.42 20.49 -43.65
N ARG A 625 -5.68 20.31 -43.23
CA ARG A 625 -6.70 21.37 -43.21
C ARG A 625 -7.29 21.48 -41.80
N ARG A 626 -7.56 22.71 -41.35
CA ARG A 626 -8.35 22.96 -40.14
C ARG A 626 -9.84 22.70 -40.46
N PRO A 627 -10.65 22.10 -39.58
CA PRO A 627 -12.08 21.85 -39.80
C PRO A 627 -12.90 23.04 -40.29
N ALA A 628 -12.56 24.27 -39.86
CA ALA A 628 -13.22 25.49 -40.33
C ALA A 628 -13.05 25.78 -41.84
N ASN A 629 -12.06 25.14 -42.48
CA ASN A 629 -11.72 25.28 -43.89
C ASN A 629 -12.13 24.02 -44.71
N ILE A 630 -12.97 23.14 -44.14
CA ILE A 630 -13.51 21.95 -44.81
C ILE A 630 -14.99 22.21 -45.13
N ASP A 631 -15.42 21.89 -46.36
CA ASP A 631 -16.84 21.91 -46.72
C ASP A 631 -17.57 20.69 -46.12
N MET A 632 -17.96 20.84 -44.86
CA MET A 632 -18.72 19.84 -44.12
C MET A 632 -20.09 19.54 -44.74
N ALA A 633 -20.70 20.48 -45.47
CA ALA A 633 -22.00 20.25 -46.11
C ALA A 633 -21.87 19.29 -47.30
N SER A 634 -20.85 19.50 -48.14
CA SER A 634 -20.45 18.55 -49.19
C SER A 634 -20.06 17.18 -48.61
N TYR A 635 -19.25 17.16 -47.55
CA TYR A 635 -18.83 15.92 -46.88
C TYR A 635 -20.02 15.11 -46.31
N MET A 636 -21.03 15.78 -45.76
CA MET A 636 -22.27 15.14 -45.26
C MET A 636 -23.26 14.76 -46.39
N GLY A 637 -22.98 15.09 -47.65
CA GLY A 637 -23.87 14.84 -48.79
C GLY A 637 -25.13 15.72 -48.80
N ALA A 638 -25.20 16.76 -47.98
CA ALA A 638 -26.35 17.64 -47.84
C ALA A 638 -26.34 18.71 -48.95
N ARG A 639 -27.33 18.68 -49.85
CA ARG A 639 -27.39 19.59 -51.01
C ARG A 639 -28.30 20.80 -50.81
N GLY A 640 -27.80 21.97 -51.18
CA GLY A 640 -28.61 23.15 -51.48
C GLY A 640 -27.75 24.42 -51.63
N PRO A 641 -27.77 25.14 -52.77
CA PRO A 641 -27.12 26.45 -52.85
C PRO A 641 -27.83 27.42 -51.92
N GLY A 642 -27.15 27.85 -50.85
CA GLY A 642 -27.73 28.68 -49.78
C GLY A 642 -27.90 27.98 -48.43
N ALA A 643 -27.46 26.73 -48.26
CA ALA A 643 -27.31 26.14 -46.93
C ALA A 643 -26.29 26.92 -46.08
N ALA A 644 -26.57 27.10 -44.79
CA ALA A 644 -25.66 27.76 -43.86
C ALA A 644 -24.41 26.89 -43.58
N PRO A 645 -23.22 27.48 -43.39
CA PRO A 645 -22.00 26.72 -43.10
C PRO A 645 -22.12 25.97 -41.77
N ILE A 646 -21.88 24.67 -41.81
CA ILE A 646 -21.93 23.80 -40.63
C ILE A 646 -20.66 24.05 -39.81
N LYS A 647 -20.79 24.78 -38.69
CA LYS A 647 -19.66 25.05 -37.77
C LYS A 647 -19.21 23.74 -37.09
N PRO A 648 -17.92 23.36 -37.16
CA PRO A 648 -17.38 22.27 -36.36
C PRO A 648 -17.37 22.59 -34.86
N THR A 649 -17.47 21.54 -34.03
CA THR A 649 -17.49 21.60 -32.56
C THR A 649 -16.73 20.40 -31.97
N LEU A 650 -16.08 20.55 -30.81
CA LEU A 650 -15.44 19.41 -30.13
C LEU A 650 -16.46 18.32 -29.79
N PHE A 651 -17.53 18.72 -29.10
CA PHE A 651 -18.65 17.89 -28.68
C PHE A 651 -19.97 18.51 -29.16
N LYS A 652 -20.87 17.69 -29.71
CA LYS A 652 -22.21 18.13 -30.14
C LYS A 652 -23.25 17.74 -29.09
N GLN A 653 -24.16 18.65 -28.73
CA GLN A 653 -24.91 18.52 -27.48
C GLN A 653 -25.80 17.25 -27.45
N GLY A 654 -25.39 16.24 -26.68
CA GLY A 654 -26.11 14.97 -26.51
C GLY A 654 -25.88 13.92 -27.61
N SER A 655 -24.86 14.05 -28.46
CA SER A 655 -24.51 13.04 -29.47
C SER A 655 -23.62 11.91 -28.95
N GLN A 656 -22.74 12.19 -27.97
CA GLN A 656 -21.58 11.34 -27.60
C GLN A 656 -21.99 9.89 -27.31
N LEU A 657 -21.74 9.01 -28.28
CA LEU A 657 -22.09 7.61 -28.22
C LEU A 657 -20.95 6.72 -28.75
N PRO A 658 -20.86 5.46 -28.29
CA PRO A 658 -19.98 4.44 -28.90
C PRO A 658 -20.23 4.24 -30.41
N GLY A 659 -21.41 4.63 -30.90
CA GLY A 659 -21.79 4.62 -32.30
C GLY A 659 -21.07 5.65 -33.19
N ASP A 660 -20.45 6.68 -32.60
CA ASP A 660 -19.85 7.79 -33.36
C ASP A 660 -18.46 7.49 -33.87
N VAL A 661 -17.71 6.60 -33.19
CA VAL A 661 -16.34 6.26 -33.58
C VAL A 661 -16.35 5.48 -34.90
N GLU A 662 -15.72 6.05 -35.93
CA GLU A 662 -15.43 5.39 -37.21
C GLU A 662 -13.92 5.37 -37.51
N GLN A 663 -13.45 4.29 -38.11
CA GLN A 663 -12.07 4.12 -38.57
C GLN A 663 -11.83 4.80 -39.94
N GLY A 664 -10.70 5.48 -40.08
CA GLY A 664 -10.13 5.89 -41.38
C GLY A 664 -9.11 4.90 -41.93
N ALA A 665 -8.04 5.41 -42.55
CA ALA A 665 -7.01 4.61 -43.22
C ALA A 665 -6.00 3.90 -42.29
N LEU A 666 -6.10 4.10 -40.97
CA LEU A 666 -5.15 3.57 -39.98
C LEU A 666 -5.59 2.21 -39.40
N PRO A 667 -4.74 1.17 -39.34
CA PRO A 667 -5.02 -0.07 -38.62
C PRO A 667 -4.82 0.11 -37.10
N ASN A 668 -5.70 0.88 -36.47
CA ASN A 668 -5.66 1.19 -35.04
C ASN A 668 -6.96 0.80 -34.31
N THR A 669 -7.55 -0.32 -34.71
CA THR A 669 -8.83 -0.85 -34.17
C THR A 669 -8.81 -1.00 -32.65
N TRP A 670 -7.62 -1.25 -32.09
CA TRP A 670 -7.36 -1.32 -30.65
C TRP A 670 -7.58 0.02 -29.92
N PHE A 671 -7.18 1.13 -30.54
CA PHE A 671 -7.40 2.48 -30.03
C PHE A 671 -8.88 2.88 -30.17
N LEU A 672 -9.49 2.63 -31.33
CA LEU A 672 -10.89 2.97 -31.59
C LEU A 672 -11.88 2.15 -30.75
N GLY A 673 -11.56 0.88 -30.46
CA GLY A 673 -12.32 0.04 -29.52
C GLY A 673 -12.29 0.54 -28.09
N ALA A 674 -11.16 1.15 -27.66
CA ALA A 674 -11.04 1.82 -26.37
C ALA A 674 -11.77 3.18 -26.35
N ALA A 675 -11.64 4.01 -27.39
CA ALA A 675 -12.37 5.27 -27.50
C ALA A 675 -13.90 5.04 -27.51
N SER A 676 -14.37 4.03 -28.24
CA SER A 676 -15.76 3.56 -28.23
C SER A 676 -16.21 3.07 -26.85
N ALA A 677 -15.31 2.47 -26.05
CA ALA A 677 -15.61 2.13 -24.66
C ALA A 677 -15.69 3.36 -23.75
N VAL A 678 -14.77 4.31 -23.87
CA VAL A 678 -14.81 5.57 -23.09
C VAL A 678 -16.06 6.39 -23.45
N ALA A 679 -16.53 6.35 -24.70
CA ALA A 679 -17.79 6.96 -25.12
C ALA A 679 -19.07 6.34 -24.49
N THR A 680 -18.99 5.18 -23.80
CA THR A 680 -20.09 4.73 -22.92
C THR A 680 -20.24 5.59 -21.66
N ARG A 681 -19.25 6.46 -21.40
CA ARG A 681 -19.10 7.26 -20.19
C ARG A 681 -18.72 8.71 -20.57
N PRO A 682 -19.72 9.54 -20.97
CA PRO A 682 -19.47 10.94 -21.32
C PRO A 682 -18.73 11.73 -20.24
N ASP A 683 -18.89 11.38 -18.96
CA ASP A 683 -18.15 11.98 -17.85
C ASP A 683 -16.64 11.70 -17.90
N LEU A 684 -16.23 10.49 -18.33
CA LEU A 684 -14.82 10.18 -18.58
C LEU A 684 -14.33 10.85 -19.87
N LEU A 685 -15.11 10.77 -20.95
CA LEU A 685 -14.78 11.34 -22.26
C LEU A 685 -14.57 12.86 -22.18
N HIS A 686 -15.47 13.59 -21.52
CA HIS A 686 -15.33 15.05 -21.36
C HIS A 686 -14.11 15.37 -20.49
N SER A 687 -13.82 14.56 -19.46
CA SER A 687 -12.65 14.77 -18.59
C SER A 687 -11.29 14.64 -19.31
N LEU A 688 -11.25 14.01 -20.49
CA LEU A 688 -10.04 13.95 -21.33
C LEU A 688 -9.68 15.30 -21.94
N PHE A 689 -10.64 16.20 -22.16
CA PHE A 689 -10.40 17.50 -22.80
C PHE A 689 -10.42 18.59 -21.73
N VAL A 690 -9.38 19.44 -21.72
CA VAL A 690 -9.17 20.44 -20.67
C VAL A 690 -9.19 21.84 -21.29
N ASP A 691 -10.23 22.62 -20.96
CA ASP A 691 -10.31 24.04 -21.29
C ASP A 691 -9.36 24.84 -20.39
N TYR A 692 -8.26 25.32 -20.97
CA TYR A 692 -7.28 26.16 -20.26
C TYR A 692 -7.69 27.63 -20.19
N ALA A 693 -8.55 28.09 -21.10
CA ALA A 693 -9.09 29.44 -21.12
C ALA A 693 -10.43 29.46 -21.90
N PRO A 694 -11.31 30.45 -21.66
CA PRO A 694 -12.46 30.68 -22.52
C PRO A 694 -12.02 30.86 -23.98
N ASN A 695 -12.70 30.18 -24.90
CA ASN A 695 -12.48 30.26 -26.35
C ASN A 695 -11.16 29.62 -26.89
N CYS A 696 -10.60 28.60 -26.23
CA CYS A 696 -9.51 27.80 -26.84
C CYS A 696 -9.88 27.25 -28.24
N GLU A 697 -11.12 26.76 -28.43
CA GLU A 697 -11.64 26.31 -29.73
C GLU A 697 -11.52 27.39 -30.82
N THR A 698 -11.79 28.67 -30.52
CA THR A 698 -11.77 29.74 -31.54
C THR A 698 -10.36 30.00 -32.04
N HIS A 699 -9.34 29.73 -31.22
CA HIS A 699 -7.92 29.83 -31.56
C HIS A 699 -7.35 28.53 -32.17
N GLY A 700 -8.15 27.47 -32.26
CA GLY A 700 -7.75 26.19 -32.86
C GLY A 700 -6.73 25.41 -32.03
N VAL A 701 -6.72 25.61 -30.70
CA VAL A 701 -5.88 24.88 -29.74
C VAL A 701 -6.75 24.01 -28.84
N TYR A 702 -6.32 22.77 -28.64
CA TYR A 702 -7.02 21.78 -27.82
C TYR A 702 -6.00 21.07 -26.93
N THR A 703 -6.34 20.84 -25.67
CA THR A 703 -5.46 20.09 -24.75
C THR A 703 -6.17 18.83 -24.28
N VAL A 704 -5.54 17.68 -24.54
CA VAL A 704 -6.03 16.36 -24.13
C VAL A 704 -5.17 15.83 -23.00
N ARG A 705 -5.76 15.56 -21.83
CA ARG A 705 -5.07 14.87 -20.74
C ARG A 705 -5.05 13.37 -20.99
N LEU A 706 -3.87 12.76 -20.93
CA LEU A 706 -3.64 11.34 -21.16
C LEU A 706 -2.83 10.78 -19.99
N TYR A 707 -3.27 9.67 -19.41
CA TYR A 707 -2.59 9.02 -18.31
C TYR A 707 -1.37 8.25 -18.86
N LYS A 708 -0.17 8.53 -18.37
CA LYS A 708 1.06 7.88 -18.82
C LYS A 708 2.05 7.69 -17.69
N ASP A 709 2.63 6.50 -17.62
CA ASP A 709 3.59 6.08 -16.60
C ASP A 709 3.11 6.36 -15.16
N GLY A 710 1.78 6.32 -14.95
CA GLY A 710 1.10 6.53 -13.67
C GLY A 710 0.70 7.97 -13.33
N GLU A 711 0.85 8.92 -14.26
CA GLU A 711 0.56 10.35 -14.06
C GLU A 711 -0.34 10.89 -15.19
N TRP A 712 -1.12 11.94 -14.95
CA TRP A 712 -1.86 12.62 -16.03
C TRP A 712 -0.96 13.64 -16.73
N ARG A 713 -0.74 13.48 -18.04
CA ARG A 713 0.04 14.40 -18.88
C ARG A 713 -0.86 15.12 -19.88
N ASN A 714 -0.70 16.43 -19.98
CA ASN A 714 -1.55 17.28 -20.82
C ASN A 714 -0.89 17.51 -22.19
N VAL A 715 -1.48 16.95 -23.23
CA VAL A 715 -0.98 17.00 -24.61
C VAL A 715 -1.74 18.07 -25.39
N VAL A 716 -1.08 19.21 -25.59
CA VAL A 716 -1.58 20.32 -26.42
C VAL A 716 -1.39 19.98 -27.90
N ILE A 717 -2.43 20.20 -28.72
CA ILE A 717 -2.44 20.03 -30.18
C ILE A 717 -3.17 21.20 -30.86
N ASP A 718 -2.86 21.45 -32.13
CA ASP A 718 -3.69 22.30 -33.00
C ASP A 718 -4.79 21.50 -33.73
N ASP A 719 -5.75 22.20 -34.32
CA ASP A 719 -6.85 21.62 -35.10
C ASP A 719 -6.53 21.27 -36.57
N GLN A 720 -5.27 21.31 -37.00
CA GLN A 720 -4.91 20.86 -38.35
C GLN A 720 -5.03 19.34 -38.43
N LEU A 721 -5.90 18.82 -39.32
CA LEU A 721 -6.14 17.39 -39.46
C LEU A 721 -5.75 16.89 -40.87
N PRO A 722 -5.16 15.68 -40.99
CA PRO A 722 -4.86 15.06 -42.29
C PRO A 722 -6.13 14.75 -43.09
N VAL A 723 -6.18 15.23 -44.33
CA VAL A 723 -7.28 15.03 -45.27
C VAL A 723 -6.79 14.65 -46.67
N THR A 724 -7.68 14.04 -47.45
CA THR A 724 -7.52 13.92 -48.92
C THR A 724 -7.70 15.27 -49.62
N THR A 725 -7.32 15.36 -50.90
CA THR A 725 -7.59 16.56 -51.74
C THR A 725 -9.06 16.96 -51.76
N ASP A 726 -9.95 15.95 -51.68
CA ASP A 726 -11.40 16.10 -51.67
C ASP A 726 -11.94 16.61 -50.31
N GLY A 727 -11.04 16.95 -49.39
CA GLY A 727 -11.34 17.45 -48.05
C GLY A 727 -11.72 16.37 -47.04
N GLN A 728 -11.49 15.08 -47.34
CA GLN A 728 -11.95 14.02 -46.45
C GLN A 728 -10.93 13.62 -45.40
N PHE A 729 -11.31 13.57 -44.11
CA PHE A 729 -10.47 13.04 -43.02
C PHE A 729 -9.85 11.68 -43.39
N LEU A 730 -8.52 11.63 -43.32
CA LEU A 730 -7.72 10.47 -43.72
C LEU A 730 -7.71 9.37 -42.65
N PHE A 731 -7.79 9.76 -41.37
CA PHE A 731 -7.73 8.87 -40.20
C PHE A 731 -9.10 8.82 -39.49
N SER A 732 -9.12 8.56 -38.18
CA SER A 732 -10.39 8.38 -37.46
C SER A 732 -11.32 9.60 -37.55
N ARG A 733 -12.63 9.37 -37.43
CA ARG A 733 -13.65 10.43 -37.51
C ARG A 733 -14.85 10.12 -36.63
N CYS A 734 -15.61 11.17 -36.31
CA CYS A 734 -16.96 11.04 -35.80
C CYS A 734 -17.93 10.73 -36.95
N LYS A 735 -18.99 9.96 -36.66
CA LYS A 735 -20.09 9.65 -37.58
C LYS A 735 -20.86 10.90 -38.02
N ASP A 736 -20.97 11.88 -37.13
CA ASP A 736 -21.28 13.26 -37.52
C ASP A 736 -19.97 14.00 -37.82
N PRO A 737 -19.71 14.43 -39.07
CA PRO A 737 -18.44 15.06 -39.46
C PRO A 737 -18.21 16.45 -38.85
N SER A 738 -19.25 17.07 -38.29
CA SER A 738 -19.12 18.34 -37.55
C SER A 738 -18.57 18.17 -36.13
N GLU A 739 -18.46 16.92 -35.64
CA GLU A 739 -17.94 16.60 -34.32
C GLU A 739 -16.47 16.13 -34.39
N LEU A 740 -15.63 16.60 -33.47
CA LEU A 740 -14.17 16.53 -33.62
C LEU A 740 -13.43 15.73 -32.53
N TRP A 741 -14.11 15.26 -31.48
CA TRP A 741 -13.42 14.60 -30.36
C TRP A 741 -12.65 13.33 -30.77
N VAL A 742 -13.15 12.54 -31.72
CA VAL A 742 -12.45 11.32 -32.21
C VAL A 742 -11.12 11.66 -32.90
N PRO A 743 -11.08 12.46 -33.98
CA PRO A 743 -9.81 12.78 -34.66
C PRO A 743 -8.83 13.58 -33.79
N LEU A 744 -9.32 14.45 -32.89
CA LEU A 744 -8.47 15.20 -31.96
C LEU A 744 -7.87 14.28 -30.87
N LEU A 745 -8.64 13.32 -30.35
CA LEU A 745 -8.13 12.32 -29.40
C LEU A 745 -7.08 11.41 -30.06
N GLU A 746 -7.32 10.98 -31.29
CA GLU A 746 -6.35 10.21 -32.09
C GLU A 746 -5.08 11.03 -32.36
N LYS A 747 -5.20 12.33 -32.69
CA LYS A 747 -4.05 13.23 -32.91
C LYS A 747 -3.23 13.43 -31.63
N ALA A 748 -3.87 13.67 -30.48
CA ALA A 748 -3.16 13.82 -29.22
C ALA A 748 -2.44 12.53 -28.82
N TYR A 749 -3.07 11.37 -29.04
CA TYR A 749 -2.44 10.07 -28.79
C TYR A 749 -1.30 9.80 -29.80
N ALA A 750 -1.45 10.17 -31.06
CA ALA A 750 -0.37 10.11 -32.07
C ALA A 750 0.81 11.01 -31.70
N LYS A 751 0.57 12.23 -31.20
CA LYS A 751 1.61 13.14 -30.68
C LYS A 751 2.33 12.56 -29.47
N LEU A 752 1.60 11.97 -28.51
CA LEU A 752 2.19 11.33 -27.33
C LEU A 752 3.12 10.15 -27.69
N HIS A 753 2.87 9.47 -28.82
CA HIS A 753 3.71 8.39 -29.34
C HIS A 753 4.68 8.82 -30.45
N GLY A 754 4.64 10.08 -30.91
CA GLY A 754 5.58 10.69 -31.88
C GLY A 754 5.05 10.88 -33.31
N CYS A 755 4.25 9.96 -33.86
CA CYS A 755 3.60 10.10 -35.17
C CYS A 755 2.38 9.17 -35.32
N TYR A 756 1.53 9.38 -36.33
CA TYR A 756 0.39 8.50 -36.61
C TYR A 756 0.82 7.05 -36.95
N GLU A 757 1.94 6.84 -37.64
CA GLU A 757 2.48 5.51 -37.92
C GLU A 757 2.79 4.68 -36.65
N CYS A 758 3.08 5.33 -35.51
CA CYS A 758 3.21 4.67 -34.21
C CYS A 758 1.91 3.95 -33.79
N LEU A 759 0.75 4.43 -34.24
CA LEU A 759 -0.55 3.86 -33.90
C LEU A 759 -0.94 2.65 -34.77
N MET A 760 -0.06 2.17 -35.65
CA MET A 760 -0.25 0.89 -36.35
C MET A 760 -0.05 -0.34 -35.45
N GLN A 761 0.48 -0.18 -34.22
CA GLN A 761 0.67 -1.29 -33.27
C GLN A 761 0.34 -0.84 -31.83
N GLY A 762 -0.49 -1.62 -31.14
CA GLY A 762 -0.85 -1.38 -29.75
C GLY A 762 -1.93 -2.32 -29.24
N SER A 763 -2.39 -2.09 -28.01
CA SER A 763 -3.21 -3.04 -27.24
C SER A 763 -4.29 -2.29 -26.47
N VAL A 764 -5.51 -2.83 -26.46
CA VAL A 764 -6.73 -2.16 -25.93
C VAL A 764 -6.64 -1.83 -24.43
N PRO A 765 -6.20 -2.75 -23.54
CA PRO A 765 -5.98 -2.45 -22.11
C PRO A 765 -5.12 -1.21 -21.88
N LEU A 766 -4.09 -1.02 -22.72
CA LEU A 766 -3.15 0.09 -22.55
C LEU A 766 -3.82 1.42 -22.88
N VAL A 767 -4.64 1.48 -23.93
CA VAL A 767 -5.41 2.68 -24.26
C VAL A 767 -6.51 2.93 -23.23
N LEU A 768 -7.19 1.89 -22.76
CA LEU A 768 -8.21 2.06 -21.71
C LEU A 768 -7.60 2.64 -20.42
N GLN A 769 -6.40 2.20 -20.01
CA GLN A 769 -5.67 2.80 -18.90
C GLN A 769 -5.20 4.23 -19.25
N ASP A 770 -4.56 4.43 -20.41
CA ASP A 770 -4.03 5.73 -20.84
C ASP A 770 -5.13 6.80 -21.05
N LEU A 771 -6.39 6.39 -21.25
CA LEU A 771 -7.57 7.26 -21.35
C LEU A 771 -8.38 7.42 -20.06
N THR A 772 -8.04 6.73 -18.95
CA THR A 772 -8.91 6.76 -17.74
C THR A 772 -8.18 6.73 -16.40
N GLY A 773 -6.91 6.33 -16.34
CA GLY A 773 -6.23 6.00 -15.08
C GLY A 773 -6.73 4.71 -14.40
N GLY A 774 -7.73 4.03 -14.97
CA GLY A 774 -8.31 2.81 -14.41
C GLY A 774 -7.40 1.59 -14.49
N ALA A 775 -7.61 0.61 -13.61
CA ALA A 775 -6.76 -0.59 -13.58
C ALA A 775 -7.03 -1.51 -14.77
N PRO A 776 -6.03 -1.82 -15.63
CA PRO A 776 -6.19 -2.78 -16.70
C PRO A 776 -6.22 -4.21 -16.14
N GLN A 777 -7.02 -5.08 -16.77
CA GLN A 777 -7.05 -6.50 -16.49
C GLN A 777 -7.39 -7.30 -17.77
N ILE A 778 -6.60 -8.34 -18.06
CA ILE A 778 -6.68 -9.10 -19.31
C ILE A 778 -7.01 -10.56 -19.01
N VAL A 779 -8.23 -10.98 -19.37
CA VAL A 779 -8.80 -12.30 -19.08
C VAL A 779 -8.89 -13.12 -20.36
N LYS A 780 -8.11 -14.21 -20.48
CA LYS A 780 -8.15 -15.10 -21.65
C LYS A 780 -9.09 -16.28 -21.39
N PHE A 781 -10.10 -16.47 -22.25
CA PHE A 781 -11.13 -17.51 -22.07
C PHE A 781 -10.59 -18.95 -22.16
N SER A 782 -9.40 -19.14 -22.72
CA SER A 782 -8.70 -20.43 -22.78
C SER A 782 -7.86 -20.76 -21.54
N GLU A 783 -7.81 -19.89 -20.52
CA GLU A 783 -7.14 -20.19 -19.26
C GLU A 783 -8.08 -21.09 -18.40
N PRO A 784 -7.64 -22.25 -17.86
CA PRO A 784 -8.53 -23.23 -17.23
C PRO A 784 -9.43 -22.67 -16.11
N ASP A 785 -8.88 -21.82 -15.25
CA ASP A 785 -9.65 -21.13 -14.19
C ASP A 785 -10.77 -20.24 -14.77
N VAL A 786 -10.54 -19.66 -15.95
CA VAL A 786 -11.49 -18.77 -16.64
C VAL A 786 -12.59 -19.60 -17.32
N ASP A 787 -12.24 -20.68 -18.00
CA ASP A 787 -13.20 -21.65 -18.56
C ASP A 787 -14.11 -22.24 -17.47
N PHE A 788 -13.55 -22.63 -16.32
CA PHE A 788 -14.33 -23.06 -15.15
C PHE A 788 -15.27 -21.96 -14.63
N ARG A 789 -14.84 -20.71 -14.62
CA ARG A 789 -15.66 -19.54 -14.23
C ARG A 789 -16.72 -19.16 -15.28
N ILE A 790 -16.49 -19.47 -16.56
CA ILE A 790 -17.50 -19.37 -17.63
C ILE A 790 -18.58 -20.42 -17.43
N LYS A 791 -18.19 -21.71 -17.34
CA LYS A 791 -19.10 -22.86 -17.18
C LYS A 791 -20.00 -22.73 -15.94
N ASN A 792 -19.46 -22.24 -14.83
CA ASN A 792 -20.21 -22.02 -13.58
C ASN A 792 -20.90 -20.63 -13.48
N GLY A 793 -20.96 -19.87 -14.57
CA GLY A 793 -21.65 -18.56 -14.60
C GLY A 793 -21.09 -17.54 -13.60
N VAL A 794 -19.83 -17.67 -13.20
CA VAL A 794 -19.14 -16.73 -12.29
C VAL A 794 -18.65 -15.52 -13.09
N LEU A 795 -17.96 -15.76 -14.22
CA LEU A 795 -17.44 -14.67 -15.07
C LEU A 795 -18.55 -13.78 -15.62
N TRP A 796 -19.71 -14.35 -15.94
CA TRP A 796 -20.90 -13.60 -16.37
C TRP A 796 -21.34 -12.56 -15.34
N ARG A 797 -21.48 -12.97 -14.06
CA ARG A 797 -21.86 -12.08 -12.95
C ARG A 797 -20.78 -11.05 -12.63
N GLU A 798 -19.51 -11.39 -12.84
CA GLU A 798 -18.41 -10.41 -12.71
C GLU A 798 -18.44 -9.37 -13.83
N MET A 799 -18.67 -9.76 -15.09
CA MET A 799 -18.80 -8.82 -16.22
C MET A 799 -19.99 -7.87 -16.04
N ASP A 800 -21.12 -8.39 -15.57
CA ASP A 800 -22.32 -7.61 -15.23
C ASP A 800 -22.04 -6.60 -14.09
N ALA A 801 -21.49 -7.06 -12.97
CA ALA A 801 -21.10 -6.19 -11.85
C ALA A 801 -20.04 -5.14 -12.24
N LEU A 802 -19.13 -5.45 -13.16
CA LEU A 802 -18.15 -4.51 -13.70
C LEU A 802 -18.82 -3.41 -14.52
N LEU A 803 -19.73 -3.75 -15.45
CA LEU A 803 -20.48 -2.76 -16.23
C LEU A 803 -21.39 -1.90 -15.36
N GLN A 804 -22.11 -2.50 -14.40
CA GLN A 804 -22.96 -1.77 -13.46
C GLN A 804 -22.14 -0.82 -12.56
N GLY A 805 -20.91 -1.20 -12.19
CA GLY A 805 -19.95 -0.32 -11.53
C GLY A 805 -19.36 0.78 -12.43
N GLY A 806 -19.64 0.76 -13.74
CA GLY A 806 -19.10 1.70 -14.72
C GLY A 806 -17.67 1.39 -15.17
N SER A 807 -17.18 0.17 -14.98
CA SER A 807 -15.91 -0.29 -15.57
C SER A 807 -16.08 -0.55 -17.07
N LEU A 808 -15.02 -0.36 -17.85
CA LEU A 808 -15.06 -0.48 -19.31
C LEU A 808 -14.67 -1.89 -19.75
N LEU A 809 -15.44 -2.48 -20.67
CA LEU A 809 -15.23 -3.83 -21.20
C LEU A 809 -15.07 -3.80 -22.73
N THR A 810 -14.07 -4.53 -23.23
CA THR A 810 -13.86 -4.78 -24.67
C THR A 810 -13.42 -6.22 -24.89
N VAL A 811 -13.59 -6.74 -26.10
CA VAL A 811 -13.33 -8.16 -26.43
C VAL A 811 -12.61 -8.30 -27.77
N GLN A 812 -11.74 -9.32 -27.90
CA GLN A 812 -10.95 -9.61 -29.10
C GLN A 812 -11.10 -11.07 -29.58
N GLN A 813 -10.96 -11.25 -30.89
CA GLN A 813 -11.11 -12.53 -31.60
C GLN A 813 -9.75 -13.24 -31.81
N ARG A 814 -9.78 -14.56 -32.04
CA ARG A 814 -8.57 -15.37 -32.29
C ARG A 814 -7.83 -14.97 -33.56
N GLU A 815 -6.50 -14.91 -33.45
CA GLU A 815 -5.60 -15.43 -34.48
C GLU A 815 -5.41 -16.93 -34.21
N ASP A 816 -6.03 -17.78 -35.03
CA ASP A 816 -5.64 -19.21 -35.07
C ASP A 816 -4.30 -19.29 -35.85
N GLY A 817 -3.32 -20.05 -35.35
CA GLY A 817 -1.86 -19.91 -35.61
C GLY A 817 -1.29 -20.04 -37.04
N LYS A 818 -2.09 -19.89 -38.10
CA LYS A 818 -1.65 -19.95 -39.49
C LYS A 818 -1.04 -18.62 -39.96
N LYS A 819 0.25 -18.41 -39.62
CA LYS A 819 1.19 -17.38 -40.13
C LYS A 819 0.66 -15.94 -40.19
N ALA A 820 1.24 -15.05 -39.38
CA ALA A 820 1.02 -13.59 -39.43
C ALA A 820 1.21 -13.03 -40.86
N GLY A 821 0.09 -12.80 -41.55
CA GLY A 821 0.04 -12.62 -43.01
C GLY A 821 -1.36 -12.74 -43.61
N GLY A 822 -2.37 -13.11 -42.83
CA GLY A 822 -3.77 -12.81 -43.13
C GLY A 822 -4.01 -11.30 -43.21
N LYS A 823 -4.94 -10.85 -44.06
CA LYS A 823 -5.35 -9.44 -44.09
C LYS A 823 -6.16 -9.13 -42.84
N GLU A 824 -5.75 -8.09 -42.12
CA GLU A 824 -6.47 -7.53 -40.97
C GLU A 824 -7.92 -7.20 -41.34
N GLY A 825 -8.86 -7.51 -40.44
CA GLY A 825 -10.28 -7.32 -40.69
C GLY A 825 -10.89 -8.29 -41.69
N ALA A 826 -10.34 -9.49 -41.84
CA ALA A 826 -11.01 -10.57 -42.56
C ALA A 826 -12.27 -11.01 -41.79
N ALA A 827 -13.45 -10.82 -42.37
CA ALA A 827 -14.71 -11.29 -41.79
C ALA A 827 -14.79 -12.83 -41.86
N ASN A 828 -15.09 -13.47 -40.74
CA ASN A 828 -15.39 -14.90 -40.70
C ASN A 828 -16.79 -15.21 -41.28
N LYS A 829 -17.18 -16.48 -41.34
CA LYS A 829 -18.48 -16.94 -41.89
C LYS A 829 -19.73 -16.32 -41.23
N MET A 830 -19.58 -15.65 -40.08
CA MET A 830 -20.67 -15.00 -39.33
C MET A 830 -20.57 -13.47 -39.32
N GLY A 831 -19.68 -12.88 -40.14
CA GLY A 831 -19.47 -11.43 -40.23
C GLY A 831 -18.48 -10.84 -39.21
N LEU A 832 -17.92 -11.65 -38.30
CA LEU A 832 -16.97 -11.15 -37.29
C LEU A 832 -15.54 -11.08 -37.85
N LEU A 833 -15.00 -9.87 -37.85
CA LEU A 833 -13.65 -9.46 -38.25
C LEU A 833 -12.57 -10.03 -37.30
N SER A 834 -11.41 -10.43 -37.84
CA SER A 834 -10.21 -10.78 -37.05
C SER A 834 -8.89 -10.34 -37.73
N PRO A 835 -7.81 -10.08 -36.96
CA PRO A 835 -7.87 -9.66 -35.56
C PRO A 835 -8.62 -8.33 -35.45
N HIS A 836 -9.47 -8.20 -34.43
CA HIS A 836 -10.29 -6.99 -34.24
C HIS A 836 -10.74 -6.83 -32.78
N ALA A 837 -11.05 -5.60 -32.37
CA ALA A 837 -11.55 -5.26 -31.04
C ALA A 837 -13.01 -4.76 -31.11
N TYR A 838 -13.86 -5.28 -30.23
CA TYR A 838 -15.26 -4.88 -30.08
C TYR A 838 -15.49 -4.33 -28.68
N THR A 839 -16.30 -3.28 -28.54
CA THR A 839 -16.73 -2.79 -27.22
C THR A 839 -17.91 -3.64 -26.72
N VAL A 840 -17.89 -4.05 -25.46
CA VAL A 840 -19.07 -4.64 -24.80
C VAL A 840 -19.90 -3.50 -24.22
N LEU A 841 -21.13 -3.33 -24.70
CA LEU A 841 -22.00 -2.22 -24.30
C LEU A 841 -22.96 -2.60 -23.16
N GLU A 842 -23.53 -3.81 -23.22
CA GLU A 842 -24.67 -4.20 -22.40
C GLU A 842 -24.72 -5.72 -22.24
N LEU A 843 -25.21 -6.19 -21.10
CA LEU A 843 -25.47 -7.60 -20.81
C LEU A 843 -26.91 -7.72 -20.32
N ARG A 844 -27.63 -8.74 -20.77
CA ARG A 844 -28.97 -9.08 -20.24
C ARG A 844 -29.13 -10.58 -20.05
N GLU A 845 -29.84 -10.95 -18.98
CA GLU A 845 -30.22 -12.32 -18.65
C GLU A 845 -31.75 -12.40 -18.50
N PHE A 846 -32.36 -13.36 -19.18
CA PHE A 846 -33.80 -13.53 -19.29
C PHE A 846 -34.22 -14.92 -18.82
N ASP A 847 -35.11 -15.01 -17.84
CA ASP A 847 -35.79 -16.25 -17.45
C ASP A 847 -37.00 -16.45 -18.38
N LEU A 848 -36.78 -17.22 -19.45
CA LEU A 848 -37.77 -17.52 -20.48
C LEU A 848 -39.03 -18.18 -19.89
N LYS A 849 -38.85 -18.99 -18.83
CA LYS A 849 -39.94 -19.67 -18.14
C LYS A 849 -40.86 -18.68 -17.42
N ARG A 850 -40.32 -17.67 -16.74
CA ARG A 850 -41.10 -16.57 -16.12
C ARG A 850 -41.73 -15.66 -17.15
N MET A 851 -41.08 -15.45 -18.29
CA MET A 851 -41.59 -14.61 -19.39
C MET A 851 -42.65 -15.33 -20.24
N GLY A 852 -42.93 -16.62 -19.99
CA GLY A 852 -43.90 -17.41 -20.76
C GLY A 852 -43.44 -17.76 -22.18
N LEU A 853 -42.13 -17.76 -22.43
CA LEU A 853 -41.50 -17.98 -23.73
C LEU A 853 -40.97 -19.41 -23.86
N GLU A 854 -40.82 -19.89 -25.10
CA GLU A 854 -40.19 -21.18 -25.37
C GLU A 854 -38.70 -21.20 -25.00
N ARG A 855 -38.14 -22.39 -24.79
CA ARG A 855 -36.71 -22.57 -24.52
C ARG A 855 -35.85 -22.18 -25.72
N PHE A 856 -34.73 -21.51 -25.48
CA PHE A 856 -33.71 -21.24 -26.49
C PHE A 856 -32.57 -22.25 -26.35
N ARG A 857 -32.28 -23.03 -27.41
CA ARG A 857 -31.28 -24.12 -27.39
C ARG A 857 -31.44 -25.05 -26.16
N GLU A 858 -32.68 -25.47 -25.90
CA GLU A 858 -33.07 -26.35 -24.77
C GLU A 858 -32.94 -25.74 -23.35
N GLU A 859 -32.36 -24.55 -23.20
CA GLU A 859 -32.22 -23.82 -21.94
C GLU A 859 -33.44 -22.89 -21.64
N TRP A 860 -33.72 -22.69 -20.35
CA TRP A 860 -34.71 -21.72 -19.87
C TRP A 860 -34.13 -20.32 -19.60
N THR A 861 -32.81 -20.16 -19.61
CA THR A 861 -32.12 -18.89 -19.33
C THR A 861 -31.45 -18.41 -20.60
N LEU A 862 -31.86 -17.26 -21.13
CA LEU A 862 -31.18 -16.62 -22.27
C LEU A 862 -30.26 -15.52 -21.76
N ARG A 863 -28.96 -15.61 -22.08
CA ARG A 863 -27.95 -14.57 -21.84
C ARG A 863 -27.55 -13.91 -23.16
N LEU A 864 -27.74 -12.60 -23.30
CA LEU A 864 -27.39 -11.82 -24.48
C LEU A 864 -26.34 -10.74 -24.15
N VAL A 865 -25.38 -10.58 -25.07
CA VAL A 865 -24.31 -9.57 -25.01
C VAL A 865 -24.52 -8.57 -26.15
N LYS A 866 -24.60 -7.26 -25.87
CA LYS A 866 -24.58 -6.21 -26.90
C LYS A 866 -23.14 -5.79 -27.19
N LEU A 867 -22.72 -5.93 -28.42
CA LEU A 867 -21.39 -5.53 -28.91
C LEU A 867 -21.47 -4.37 -29.89
N ARG A 868 -20.39 -3.58 -29.93
CA ARG A 868 -20.15 -2.50 -30.89
C ARG A 868 -18.86 -2.79 -31.67
N ASN A 869 -18.97 -2.73 -33.00
CA ASN A 869 -17.85 -2.84 -33.94
C ASN A 869 -17.39 -1.41 -34.36
N PRO A 870 -16.17 -0.97 -33.99
CA PRO A 870 -15.68 0.39 -34.29
C PRO A 870 -15.54 0.74 -35.79
N TRP A 871 -15.68 -0.22 -36.71
CA TRP A 871 -15.70 0.04 -38.16
C TRP A 871 -17.07 0.52 -38.67
N GLY A 872 -18.13 0.40 -37.85
CA GLY A 872 -19.52 0.67 -38.27
C GLY A 872 -20.08 -0.29 -39.33
N LYS A 873 -19.26 -1.23 -39.82
CA LYS A 873 -19.51 -2.10 -40.99
C LYS A 873 -19.18 -3.55 -40.66
N GLY A 874 -20.01 -4.46 -41.16
CA GLY A 874 -19.94 -5.89 -40.85
C GLY A 874 -21.02 -6.29 -39.85
N ASP A 875 -22.15 -6.77 -40.38
CA ASP A 875 -23.27 -7.24 -39.57
C ASP A 875 -22.96 -8.66 -39.08
N PHE A 876 -23.15 -8.92 -37.78
CA PHE A 876 -23.18 -10.28 -37.27
C PHE A 876 -24.39 -11.03 -37.84
N THR A 877 -24.17 -12.16 -38.52
CA THR A 877 -25.23 -12.95 -39.16
C THR A 877 -25.73 -14.13 -38.33
N GLY A 878 -25.25 -14.27 -37.09
CA GLY A 878 -25.70 -15.33 -36.17
C GLY A 878 -27.04 -15.04 -35.50
N ALA A 879 -27.40 -15.90 -34.54
CA ALA A 879 -28.59 -15.72 -33.72
C ALA A 879 -28.55 -14.37 -32.98
N TRP A 880 -29.65 -13.61 -33.02
CA TRP A 880 -29.77 -12.26 -32.44
C TRP A 880 -28.92 -11.17 -33.14
N GLY A 881 -28.27 -11.48 -34.26
CA GLY A 881 -27.71 -10.46 -35.16
C GLY A 881 -28.78 -9.54 -35.78
N PRO A 882 -28.41 -8.40 -36.40
CA PRO A 882 -29.36 -7.37 -36.83
C PRO A 882 -30.39 -7.82 -37.88
N LYS A 883 -30.12 -8.95 -38.56
CA LYS A 883 -31.00 -9.55 -39.59
C LYS A 883 -31.63 -10.88 -39.14
N SER A 884 -31.57 -11.18 -37.83
CA SER A 884 -32.08 -12.44 -37.27
C SER A 884 -33.60 -12.40 -37.10
N GLU A 885 -34.30 -13.40 -37.62
CA GLU A 885 -35.76 -13.55 -37.46
C GLU A 885 -36.18 -13.72 -35.98
N LEU A 886 -35.24 -14.10 -35.10
CA LEU A 886 -35.45 -14.24 -33.66
C LEU A 886 -35.95 -12.96 -32.96
N TRP A 887 -35.73 -11.78 -33.55
CA TRP A 887 -36.28 -10.52 -33.03
C TRP A 887 -37.79 -10.37 -33.20
N ARG A 888 -38.44 -11.29 -33.94
CA ARG A 888 -39.86 -11.21 -34.32
C ARG A 888 -40.64 -12.44 -33.84
N GLY A 889 -41.96 -12.32 -33.74
CA GLY A 889 -42.82 -13.43 -33.34
C GLY A 889 -42.54 -13.89 -31.91
N LYS A 890 -42.19 -15.17 -31.72
CA LYS A 890 -42.19 -15.83 -30.39
C LYS A 890 -41.22 -15.28 -29.34
N TYR A 891 -40.28 -14.39 -29.72
CA TYR A 891 -39.42 -13.68 -28.78
C TYR A 891 -39.48 -12.14 -28.89
N GLU A 892 -40.54 -11.58 -29.48
CA GLU A 892 -40.72 -10.13 -29.64
C GLU A 892 -40.64 -9.34 -28.30
N LEU A 893 -40.98 -9.97 -27.18
CA LEU A 893 -40.80 -9.40 -25.84
C LEU A 893 -39.33 -9.10 -25.52
N ILE A 894 -38.41 -9.97 -25.93
CA ILE A 894 -36.96 -9.79 -25.75
C ILE A 894 -36.44 -8.67 -26.67
N ALA A 895 -37.01 -8.50 -27.87
CA ALA A 895 -36.68 -7.38 -28.76
C ALA A 895 -37.01 -6.02 -28.13
N LYS A 896 -38.14 -5.93 -27.42
CA LYS A 896 -38.58 -4.73 -26.69
C LYS A 896 -37.67 -4.42 -25.50
N GLU A 897 -37.31 -5.44 -24.71
CA GLU A 897 -36.36 -5.32 -23.61
C GLU A 897 -34.97 -4.89 -24.08
N CYS A 898 -34.39 -5.55 -25.08
CA CYS A 898 -33.10 -5.19 -25.69
C CYS A 898 -33.13 -3.88 -26.51
N HIS A 899 -34.26 -3.16 -26.51
CA HIS A 899 -34.52 -1.90 -27.22
C HIS A 899 -34.13 -1.95 -28.71
N PHE A 900 -34.28 -3.13 -29.33
CA PHE A 900 -33.74 -3.42 -30.66
C PHE A 900 -34.43 -2.62 -31.77
N ARG A 901 -33.65 -2.26 -32.80
CA ARG A 901 -34.12 -1.60 -34.03
C ARG A 901 -33.38 -2.20 -35.22
N ASP A 902 -34.11 -2.54 -36.28
CA ASP A 902 -33.63 -3.17 -37.53
C ASP A 902 -32.50 -2.43 -38.29
N PHE A 903 -32.03 -1.28 -37.78
CA PHE A 903 -31.11 -0.35 -38.44
C PHE A 903 -30.05 0.26 -37.48
N GLU A 904 -29.74 -0.38 -36.33
CA GLU A 904 -28.56 -0.02 -35.54
C GLU A 904 -27.25 -0.37 -36.29
N THR A 905 -26.62 0.61 -36.94
CA THR A 905 -25.41 0.42 -37.75
C THR A 905 -24.18 0.04 -36.92
N GLY A 906 -23.71 -1.20 -37.05
CA GLY A 906 -22.45 -1.66 -36.43
C GLY A 906 -22.52 -1.91 -34.92
N SER A 907 -23.72 -2.07 -34.36
CA SER A 907 -23.94 -2.69 -33.05
C SER A 907 -24.86 -3.89 -33.22
N PHE A 908 -24.67 -4.94 -32.42
CA PHE A 908 -25.45 -6.17 -32.51
C PHE A 908 -25.53 -6.90 -31.17
N TRP A 909 -26.51 -7.79 -31.01
CA TRP A 909 -26.56 -8.71 -29.89
C TRP A 909 -26.10 -10.11 -30.30
N MET A 910 -25.62 -10.90 -29.34
CA MET A 910 -25.35 -12.33 -29.53
C MET A 910 -25.55 -13.14 -28.23
N PRO A 911 -25.83 -14.45 -28.30
CA PRO A 911 -25.84 -15.32 -27.12
C PRO A 911 -24.49 -15.36 -26.41
N ALA A 912 -24.49 -15.42 -25.08
CA ALA A 912 -23.26 -15.53 -24.29
C ALA A 912 -22.44 -16.81 -24.61
N ALA A 913 -23.11 -17.92 -24.94
CA ALA A 913 -22.45 -19.14 -25.41
C ALA A 913 -21.71 -18.94 -26.75
N ASP A 914 -22.23 -18.09 -27.64
CA ASP A 914 -21.55 -17.72 -28.88
C ASP A 914 -20.41 -16.73 -28.58
N PHE A 915 -20.61 -15.78 -27.67
CA PHE A 915 -19.56 -14.84 -27.23
C PHE A 915 -18.32 -15.57 -26.69
N PHE A 916 -18.47 -16.47 -25.71
CA PHE A 916 -17.35 -17.19 -25.11
C PHE A 916 -16.67 -18.20 -26.05
N THR A 917 -17.32 -18.62 -27.15
CA THR A 917 -16.75 -19.58 -28.12
C THR A 917 -16.18 -18.95 -29.39
N LYS A 918 -16.42 -17.65 -29.65
CA LYS A 918 -15.88 -16.94 -30.84
C LYS A 918 -14.79 -15.94 -30.49
N PHE A 919 -14.82 -15.37 -29.29
CA PHE A 919 -13.75 -14.52 -28.78
C PHE A 919 -12.74 -15.32 -27.94
N ASN A 920 -11.56 -14.74 -27.68
CA ASN A 920 -10.54 -15.35 -26.83
C ASN A 920 -10.10 -14.50 -25.64
N THR A 921 -10.26 -13.19 -25.70
CA THR A 921 -9.71 -12.26 -24.72
C THR A 921 -10.73 -11.18 -24.37
N LEU A 922 -11.06 -11.08 -23.08
CA LEU A 922 -11.81 -9.99 -22.49
C LEU A 922 -10.82 -9.03 -21.83
N ASN A 923 -10.85 -7.78 -22.27
CA ASN A 923 -10.06 -6.68 -21.73
C ASN A 923 -10.96 -5.81 -20.85
N VAL A 924 -10.61 -5.72 -19.57
CA VAL A 924 -11.30 -4.97 -18.53
C VAL A 924 -10.46 -3.73 -18.19
N CYS A 925 -11.09 -2.58 -18.00
CA CYS A 925 -10.49 -1.45 -17.31
C CYS A 925 -11.40 -1.01 -16.17
N ARG A 926 -10.92 -1.16 -14.93
CA ARG A 926 -11.71 -0.91 -13.73
C ARG A 926 -11.66 0.57 -13.35
N ILE A 927 -12.82 1.19 -13.29
CA ILE A 927 -12.98 2.61 -12.95
C ILE A 927 -13.43 2.71 -11.50
N PHE A 928 -12.53 3.12 -10.61
CA PHE A 928 -12.82 3.33 -9.20
C PHE A 928 -13.34 4.76 -8.99
N LYS A 929 -14.67 4.94 -9.01
CA LYS A 929 -15.29 6.24 -8.72
C LYS A 929 -15.16 6.57 -7.23
N THR A 930 -14.95 7.82 -6.86
CA THR A 930 -15.33 8.27 -5.51
C THR A 930 -16.87 8.16 -5.35
N PRO A 931 -17.40 7.72 -4.19
CA PRO A 931 -16.72 7.32 -2.96
C PRO A 931 -16.55 5.78 -2.79
N ASP A 932 -16.35 4.99 -3.86
CA ASP A 932 -16.03 3.56 -3.74
C ASP A 932 -14.64 3.40 -3.08
N PRO A 933 -14.50 2.72 -1.91
CA PRO A 933 -13.28 2.77 -1.09
C PRO A 933 -12.03 2.06 -1.66
N TRP A 934 -11.95 1.79 -2.97
CA TRP A 934 -10.71 1.29 -3.56
C TRP A 934 -9.63 2.39 -3.55
N ARG A 935 -8.42 2.02 -3.19
CA ARG A 935 -7.21 2.85 -3.30
C ARG A 935 -6.19 2.14 -4.16
N ALA A 936 -5.46 2.91 -4.96
CA ALA A 936 -4.28 2.44 -5.68
C ALA A 936 -3.02 2.72 -4.84
N LEU A 937 -2.19 1.70 -4.63
CA LEU A 937 -0.84 1.83 -4.10
C LEU A 937 0.15 1.47 -5.20
N ARG A 938 1.21 2.25 -5.39
CA ARG A 938 2.16 2.09 -6.50
C ARG A 938 3.59 2.11 -5.98
N PHE A 939 4.38 1.16 -6.45
CA PHE A 939 5.78 0.96 -6.07
C PHE A 939 6.60 0.83 -7.37
N GLN A 940 7.78 1.47 -7.43
CA GLN A 940 8.67 1.40 -8.60
C GLN A 940 9.98 0.72 -8.20
N ASP A 941 10.52 -0.14 -9.06
CA ASP A 941 11.83 -0.78 -8.91
C ASP A 941 12.33 -1.24 -10.29
N ALA A 942 13.46 -1.96 -10.37
CA ALA A 942 14.01 -2.46 -11.62
C ALA A 942 14.57 -3.88 -11.51
N TRP A 943 14.42 -4.63 -12.61
CA TRP A 943 15.23 -5.80 -12.88
C TRP A 943 16.64 -5.35 -13.27
N ARG A 944 17.64 -5.84 -12.54
CA ARG A 944 19.06 -5.54 -12.66
C ARG A 944 19.82 -6.85 -12.83
N LYS A 945 20.93 -6.78 -13.57
CA LYS A 945 21.88 -7.87 -13.81
C LYS A 945 23.26 -7.33 -13.51
N ALA A 946 24.12 -8.13 -12.90
CA ALA A 946 25.45 -7.70 -12.50
C ALA A 946 26.31 -7.24 -13.70
N VAL A 947 26.86 -6.03 -13.64
CA VAL A 947 27.68 -5.42 -14.70
C VAL A 947 29.18 -5.65 -14.44
N PRO A 948 29.96 -6.20 -15.40
CA PRO A 948 31.41 -6.29 -15.25
C PRO A 948 32.08 -4.90 -15.19
N ASP A 949 33.16 -4.80 -14.42
CA ASP A 949 33.99 -3.60 -14.35
C ASP A 949 34.81 -3.37 -15.65
N ALA A 950 35.64 -2.33 -15.64
CA ALA A 950 36.49 -1.99 -16.79
C ALA A 950 37.58 -3.04 -17.12
N ALA A 951 37.82 -4.02 -16.24
CA ALA A 951 38.69 -5.18 -16.48
C ALA A 951 37.91 -6.45 -16.86
N GLY A 952 36.57 -6.40 -16.87
CA GLY A 952 35.69 -7.53 -17.16
C GLY A 952 35.36 -8.40 -15.95
N VAL A 953 35.66 -7.95 -14.73
CA VAL A 953 35.39 -8.66 -13.47
C VAL A 953 34.07 -8.18 -12.87
N ILE A 954 33.19 -9.10 -12.48
CA ILE A 954 31.96 -8.76 -11.77
C ILE A 954 32.26 -8.77 -10.27
N SER A 955 32.03 -7.65 -9.57
CA SER A 955 32.28 -7.57 -8.12
C SER A 955 31.19 -8.30 -7.31
N PRO A 956 31.49 -8.81 -6.10
CA PRO A 956 30.48 -9.45 -5.25
C PRO A 956 29.27 -8.56 -4.95
N LYS A 957 29.51 -7.27 -4.66
CA LYS A 957 28.47 -6.24 -4.44
C LYS A 957 27.55 -6.03 -5.65
N GLU A 958 28.06 -6.27 -6.85
CA GLU A 958 27.31 -6.17 -8.11
C GLU A 958 26.52 -7.46 -8.39
N LEU A 959 27.03 -8.62 -7.95
CA LEU A 959 26.32 -9.91 -7.92
C LEU A 959 25.16 -9.95 -6.92
N GLU A 960 25.23 -9.20 -5.81
CA GLU A 960 24.13 -9.03 -4.86
C GLU A 960 22.93 -8.30 -5.46
N LEU A 961 23.21 -7.31 -6.31
CA LEU A 961 22.24 -6.49 -7.06
C LEU A 961 21.56 -7.26 -8.19
N ASP A 962 22.09 -8.42 -8.60
CA ASP A 962 21.45 -9.27 -9.60
C ASP A 962 20.12 -9.83 -9.04
N ASN A 963 19.03 -9.40 -9.68
CA ASN A 963 17.66 -9.74 -9.31
C ASN A 963 16.82 -10.11 -10.54
N ALA A 964 17.38 -10.08 -11.76
CA ALA A 964 16.67 -10.44 -12.98
C ALA A 964 16.64 -11.97 -13.20
N MET A 965 16.24 -12.76 -12.20
CA MET A 965 16.45 -14.22 -12.22
C MET A 965 15.32 -15.04 -12.85
N GLY A 966 14.18 -14.42 -13.18
CA GLY A 966 13.07 -15.10 -13.87
C GLY A 966 12.30 -16.13 -13.02
N PRO A 967 11.44 -16.96 -13.62
CA PRO A 967 10.69 -18.00 -12.91
C PRO A 967 11.59 -19.15 -12.41
N PRO A 968 11.06 -20.06 -11.56
CA PRO A 968 11.76 -21.29 -11.19
C PRO A 968 12.24 -22.11 -12.40
N ASP A 969 13.55 -22.35 -12.47
CA ASP A 969 14.23 -23.22 -13.45
C ASP A 969 14.78 -24.47 -12.73
N ARG A 970 14.60 -25.65 -13.35
CA ARG A 970 15.20 -26.91 -12.89
C ARG A 970 16.73 -26.85 -12.76
N LYS A 971 17.41 -26.04 -13.57
CA LYS A 971 18.88 -25.88 -13.51
C LYS A 971 19.37 -25.01 -12.35
N ASN A 972 18.50 -24.18 -11.77
CA ASN A 972 18.85 -23.34 -10.62
C ASN A 972 17.59 -23.05 -9.78
N PRO A 973 17.11 -24.03 -8.99
CA PRO A 973 15.80 -23.96 -8.35
C PRO A 973 15.71 -22.93 -7.22
N SER A 974 16.83 -22.32 -6.79
CA SER A 974 16.85 -21.21 -5.82
C SER A 974 17.01 -19.83 -6.46
N ALA A 975 17.46 -19.71 -7.71
CA ALA A 975 17.72 -18.44 -8.38
C ALA A 975 16.52 -17.49 -8.37
N TRP A 976 15.33 -17.99 -8.67
CA TRP A 976 14.10 -17.20 -8.80
C TRP A 976 13.73 -16.45 -7.50
N LEU A 977 14.20 -16.90 -6.33
CA LEU A 977 13.98 -16.22 -5.06
C LEU A 977 14.72 -14.86 -4.98
N LYS A 978 15.73 -14.63 -5.85
CA LYS A 978 16.45 -13.35 -5.93
C LYS A 978 15.64 -12.24 -6.60
N ASN A 979 14.57 -12.54 -7.32
CA ASN A 979 13.72 -11.53 -7.97
C ASN A 979 13.14 -10.52 -6.96
N PRO A 980 12.82 -9.28 -7.39
CA PRO A 980 12.19 -8.28 -6.53
C PRO A 980 10.97 -8.81 -5.77
N GLN A 981 11.03 -8.74 -4.44
CA GLN A 981 9.99 -9.19 -3.52
C GLN A 981 9.27 -8.00 -2.88
N PHE A 982 7.95 -8.09 -2.78
CA PHE A 982 7.11 -7.11 -2.09
C PHE A 982 6.26 -7.84 -1.03
N LEU A 983 6.53 -7.56 0.24
CA LEU A 983 5.81 -8.11 1.39
C LEU A 983 4.53 -7.32 1.65
N VAL A 984 3.36 -7.93 1.41
CA VAL A 984 2.04 -7.30 1.59
C VAL A 984 1.39 -7.79 2.90
N PHE A 985 1.37 -6.91 3.90
CA PHE A 985 0.73 -7.13 5.21
C PHE A 985 -0.71 -6.63 5.18
N VAL A 986 -1.63 -7.45 5.70
CA VAL A 986 -3.08 -7.25 5.57
C VAL A 986 -3.73 -7.31 6.95
N THR A 987 -4.42 -6.22 7.35
CA THR A 987 -4.99 -6.07 8.70
C THR A 987 -6.43 -6.57 8.80
N GLU A 988 -7.22 -6.42 7.73
CA GLU A 988 -8.58 -6.96 7.59
C GLU A 988 -8.79 -7.61 6.21
N LYS A 989 -9.85 -8.40 6.04
CA LYS A 989 -10.09 -9.19 4.83
C LYS A 989 -10.45 -8.31 3.62
N THR A 990 -9.46 -7.92 2.82
CA THR A 990 -9.65 -7.02 1.66
C THR A 990 -9.60 -7.75 0.31
N PRO A 991 -10.44 -7.38 -0.68
CA PRO A 991 -10.13 -7.66 -2.07
C PRO A 991 -8.85 -6.91 -2.50
N CYS A 992 -8.13 -7.47 -3.47
CA CYS A 992 -6.93 -6.90 -4.08
C CYS A 992 -6.87 -7.25 -5.58
N LEU A 993 -6.56 -6.27 -6.43
CA LEU A 993 -6.13 -6.52 -7.82
C LEU A 993 -4.65 -6.12 -7.90
N VAL A 994 -3.81 -7.03 -8.38
CA VAL A 994 -2.37 -6.81 -8.58
C VAL A 994 -2.12 -6.58 -10.07
N VAL A 995 -1.41 -5.52 -10.42
CA VAL A 995 -0.97 -5.19 -11.79
C VAL A 995 0.51 -4.83 -11.79
N LEU A 996 1.32 -5.58 -12.53
CA LEU A 996 2.72 -5.31 -12.81
C LEU A 996 2.84 -4.62 -14.18
N SER A 997 3.44 -3.43 -14.20
CA SER A 997 3.62 -2.61 -15.39
C SER A 997 5.11 -2.45 -15.72
N GLN A 998 5.51 -2.56 -16.99
CA GLN A 998 6.84 -2.13 -17.46
C GLN A 998 6.77 -0.78 -18.19
N GLN A 999 7.93 -0.13 -18.41
CA GLN A 999 8.00 1.09 -19.23
C GLN A 999 7.56 0.83 -20.68
N ASP A 1000 6.82 1.77 -21.28
CA ASP A 1000 6.29 1.66 -22.65
C ASP A 1000 7.43 1.80 -23.68
N SER A 1001 7.79 0.72 -24.37
CA SER A 1001 8.94 0.71 -25.28
C SER A 1001 8.82 1.68 -26.47
N ARG A 1002 7.60 2.14 -26.79
CA ARG A 1002 7.36 3.16 -27.83
C ARG A 1002 8.01 4.50 -27.48
N VAL A 1003 8.04 4.87 -26.20
CA VAL A 1003 8.60 6.14 -25.72
C VAL A 1003 10.13 6.12 -25.76
N VAL A 1004 10.73 5.01 -25.31
CA VAL A 1004 12.21 4.87 -25.25
C VAL A 1004 12.84 4.74 -26.64
N GLY A 1005 12.14 4.10 -27.59
CA GLY A 1005 12.65 3.86 -28.94
C GLY A 1005 12.94 5.14 -29.74
N GLY A 1006 12.13 6.19 -29.59
CA GLY A 1006 12.18 7.39 -30.43
C GLY A 1006 13.55 8.09 -30.48
N ALA A 1007 14.25 8.16 -29.34
CA ALA A 1007 15.56 8.81 -29.25
C ALA A 1007 16.73 7.90 -29.69
N GLN A 1008 16.64 6.58 -29.47
CA GLN A 1008 17.77 5.67 -29.69
C GLN A 1008 17.75 4.97 -31.07
N VAL A 1009 16.58 4.68 -31.63
CA VAL A 1009 16.47 3.97 -32.92
C VAL A 1009 17.09 4.78 -34.07
N ALA A 1010 17.00 6.11 -34.01
CA ALA A 1010 17.63 7.02 -34.97
C ALA A 1010 19.17 6.91 -35.03
N ALA A 1011 19.83 6.38 -33.98
CA ALA A 1011 21.29 6.35 -33.88
C ALA A 1011 21.92 4.99 -34.29
N ARG A 1012 21.15 3.90 -34.40
CA ARG A 1012 21.71 2.52 -34.49
C ARG A 1012 20.95 1.54 -35.38
N THR A 1013 20.70 1.86 -36.66
CA THR A 1013 20.31 0.83 -37.66
C THR A 1013 20.91 1.05 -39.04
N LYS A 1014 21.77 0.12 -39.48
CA LYS A 1014 22.04 -0.15 -40.89
C LYS A 1014 21.23 -1.38 -41.32
N GLY A 1015 20.07 -1.18 -41.95
CA GLY A 1015 19.41 -2.25 -42.73
C GLY A 1015 18.14 -2.89 -42.16
N GLY A 1016 17.53 -2.36 -41.10
CA GLY A 1016 16.17 -2.73 -40.66
C GLY A 1016 15.28 -1.49 -40.55
N THR A 1017 13.96 -1.63 -40.69
CA THR A 1017 13.04 -0.48 -40.48
C THR A 1017 12.78 -0.29 -38.98
N ALA A 1018 12.63 0.97 -38.55
CA ALA A 1018 12.36 1.30 -37.16
C ALA A 1018 11.14 0.54 -36.62
N LEU A 1019 10.06 0.42 -37.41
CA LEU A 1019 8.80 -0.21 -37.01
C LEU A 1019 8.86 -1.75 -36.85
N GLU A 1020 9.94 -2.42 -37.29
CA GLU A 1020 10.17 -3.86 -37.06
C GLU A 1020 10.65 -4.20 -35.65
N GLN A 1021 10.86 -3.19 -34.81
CA GLN A 1021 11.43 -3.32 -33.46
C GLN A 1021 10.47 -2.84 -32.35
N TYR A 1022 9.50 -1.97 -32.65
CA TYR A 1022 8.44 -1.58 -31.70
C TYR A 1022 7.58 -2.79 -31.31
N GLY A 1023 7.27 -2.94 -30.02
CA GLY A 1023 6.60 -4.13 -29.44
C GLY A 1023 7.52 -5.35 -29.26
N LYS A 1024 8.67 -5.42 -29.94
CA LYS A 1024 9.71 -6.46 -29.72
C LYS A 1024 10.57 -6.19 -28.49
N TYR A 1025 10.61 -4.95 -28.01
CA TYR A 1025 11.35 -4.52 -26.82
C TYR A 1025 10.56 -4.64 -25.51
N ASP A 1026 9.23 -4.70 -25.58
CA ASP A 1026 8.43 -5.09 -24.41
C ASP A 1026 8.90 -6.47 -23.98
N LYS A 1027 9.25 -6.60 -22.70
CA LYS A 1027 9.69 -7.87 -22.13
C LYS A 1027 8.48 -8.75 -21.90
N GLU A 1028 8.68 -10.05 -21.89
CA GLU A 1028 7.68 -10.94 -21.35
C GLU A 1028 7.82 -10.92 -19.82
N ILE A 1029 6.81 -10.37 -19.15
CA ILE A 1029 6.79 -10.12 -17.70
C ILE A 1029 5.67 -10.91 -17.03
N GLY A 1030 5.82 -11.18 -15.74
CA GLY A 1030 4.84 -11.91 -14.94
C GLY A 1030 5.11 -11.73 -13.44
N PHE A 1031 4.21 -12.24 -12.62
CA PHE A 1031 4.44 -12.26 -11.18
C PHE A 1031 3.72 -13.42 -10.50
N ALA A 1032 4.25 -13.82 -9.35
CA ALA A 1032 3.64 -14.82 -8.49
C ALA A 1032 3.35 -14.20 -7.12
N VAL A 1033 2.18 -14.53 -6.57
CA VAL A 1033 1.75 -14.14 -5.23
C VAL A 1033 1.81 -15.38 -4.34
N ALA A 1034 2.53 -15.31 -3.24
CA ALA A 1034 2.69 -16.40 -2.27
C ALA A 1034 2.29 -15.95 -0.86
N ARG A 1035 2.25 -16.90 0.09
CA ARG A 1035 2.16 -16.62 1.53
C ARG A 1035 3.57 -16.72 2.11
N ALA A 1036 4.02 -15.72 2.87
CA ALA A 1036 5.42 -15.66 3.33
C ALA A 1036 5.83 -16.89 4.16
N ALA A 1037 4.91 -17.46 4.95
CA ALA A 1037 5.15 -18.70 5.68
C ALA A 1037 5.50 -19.89 4.76
N VAL A 1038 4.81 -20.02 3.62
CA VAL A 1038 5.05 -21.10 2.63
C VAL A 1038 6.37 -20.88 1.90
N VAL A 1039 6.72 -19.62 1.57
CA VAL A 1039 8.04 -19.28 1.00
C VAL A 1039 9.16 -19.64 1.98
N ARG A 1040 9.01 -19.32 3.26
CA ARG A 1040 10.00 -19.66 4.32
C ARG A 1040 10.19 -21.17 4.48
N GLU A 1041 9.10 -21.93 4.44
CA GLU A 1041 9.08 -23.39 4.66
C GLU A 1041 9.60 -24.19 3.45
N LYS A 1042 9.20 -23.81 2.24
CA LYS A 1042 9.50 -24.57 1.02
C LYS A 1042 10.68 -24.02 0.22
N GLY A 1043 10.83 -22.70 0.16
CA GLY A 1043 11.91 -22.06 -0.59
C GLY A 1043 11.90 -22.45 -2.07
N SER A 1044 13.03 -22.97 -2.55
CA SER A 1044 13.21 -23.54 -3.88
C SER A 1044 12.24 -24.69 -4.23
N ARG A 1045 11.70 -25.38 -3.21
CA ARG A 1045 10.80 -26.54 -3.35
C ARG A 1045 9.32 -26.17 -3.52
N MET A 1046 8.99 -24.90 -3.74
CA MET A 1046 7.60 -24.47 -4.00
C MET A 1046 7.11 -25.01 -5.35
N LYS A 1047 6.05 -25.82 -5.34
CA LYS A 1047 5.39 -26.28 -6.57
C LYS A 1047 4.30 -25.27 -6.98
N LYS A 1048 3.80 -25.38 -8.21
CA LYS A 1048 2.81 -24.43 -8.80
C LYS A 1048 1.56 -24.21 -7.94
N SER A 1049 1.17 -25.22 -7.15
CA SER A 1049 0.04 -25.22 -6.22
C SER A 1049 0.29 -24.51 -4.88
N ASP A 1050 1.54 -24.19 -4.54
CA ASP A 1050 1.91 -23.47 -3.31
C ASP A 1050 1.73 -21.95 -3.42
N PHE A 1051 1.70 -21.42 -4.64
CA PHE A 1051 1.41 -20.03 -4.92
C PHE A 1051 -0.08 -19.73 -4.68
N PHE A 1052 -0.35 -18.59 -4.07
CA PHE A 1052 -1.70 -18.09 -3.80
C PHE A 1052 -2.36 -17.51 -5.07
N ALA A 1053 -1.56 -16.98 -5.99
CA ALA A 1053 -1.96 -16.66 -7.37
C ALA A 1053 -0.72 -16.59 -8.27
N ILE A 1054 -0.88 -16.84 -9.57
CA ILE A 1054 0.16 -16.62 -10.58
C ILE A 1054 -0.48 -15.79 -11.70
N ALA A 1055 0.15 -14.70 -12.09
CA ALA A 1055 -0.15 -14.01 -13.34
C ALA A 1055 0.76 -14.59 -14.42
N ARG A 1056 0.17 -15.21 -15.45
CA ARG A 1056 0.92 -15.85 -16.53
C ARG A 1056 1.80 -14.83 -17.23
N PHE A 1057 3.04 -15.22 -17.52
CA PHE A 1057 3.99 -14.45 -18.31
C PHE A 1057 3.38 -14.03 -19.65
N ARG A 1058 3.49 -12.75 -19.99
CA ARG A 1058 2.98 -12.16 -21.24
C ARG A 1058 3.88 -11.01 -21.70
N ARG A 1059 4.05 -10.88 -23.02
CA ARG A 1059 4.70 -9.74 -23.67
C ARG A 1059 3.71 -8.58 -23.84
N ASP A 1060 3.24 -8.06 -22.71
CA ASP A 1060 2.33 -6.92 -22.59
C ASP A 1060 2.99 -5.85 -21.68
N ARG A 1061 2.65 -4.57 -21.86
CA ARG A 1061 3.09 -3.50 -20.92
C ARG A 1061 2.59 -3.76 -19.50
N ASP A 1062 1.36 -4.25 -19.37
CA ASP A 1062 0.67 -4.47 -18.10
C ASP A 1062 0.20 -5.93 -17.98
N VAL A 1063 0.60 -6.59 -16.90
CA VAL A 1063 0.16 -7.95 -16.55
C VAL A 1063 -0.59 -7.90 -15.22
N SER A 1064 -1.74 -8.56 -15.16
CA SER A 1064 -2.70 -8.50 -14.04
C SER A 1064 -3.07 -9.88 -13.52
N THR A 1065 -3.53 -10.00 -12.27
CA THR A 1065 -4.23 -11.25 -11.87
C THR A 1065 -5.51 -11.46 -12.70
N PRO A 1066 -5.86 -12.70 -13.11
CA PRO A 1066 -7.05 -13.00 -13.92
C PRO A 1066 -8.38 -12.90 -13.15
N TYR A 1067 -8.32 -12.58 -11.86
CA TYR A 1067 -9.44 -12.27 -10.97
C TYR A 1067 -8.97 -11.37 -9.82
N THR A 1068 -9.92 -10.85 -9.05
CA THR A 1068 -9.63 -10.13 -7.79
C THR A 1068 -9.23 -11.15 -6.72
N LEU A 1069 -8.02 -11.00 -6.16
CA LEU A 1069 -7.56 -11.79 -5.02
C LEU A 1069 -8.31 -11.39 -3.75
N GLN A 1070 -8.57 -12.35 -2.88
CA GLN A 1070 -9.19 -12.09 -1.58
C GLN A 1070 -8.16 -12.29 -0.46
N LEU A 1071 -7.49 -11.22 -0.07
CA LEU A 1071 -6.43 -11.28 0.94
C LEU A 1071 -7.01 -11.39 2.37
N SER A 1072 -6.23 -12.02 3.25
CA SER A 1072 -6.63 -12.50 4.57
C SER A 1072 -5.56 -12.18 5.63
N PRO A 1073 -5.92 -11.61 6.80
CA PRO A 1073 -4.96 -11.38 7.90
C PRO A 1073 -4.37 -12.67 8.50
N LYS A 1074 -5.06 -13.81 8.35
CA LYS A 1074 -4.58 -15.13 8.81
C LYS A 1074 -3.40 -15.63 7.97
N ASP A 1075 -3.38 -15.25 6.69
CA ASP A 1075 -2.42 -15.67 5.67
C ASP A 1075 -1.31 -14.63 5.46
N SER A 1076 -1.43 -13.46 6.08
CA SER A 1076 -0.50 -12.33 6.05
C SER A 1076 0.83 -12.63 6.79
N PRO A 1077 1.98 -12.12 6.31
CA PRO A 1077 2.14 -11.37 5.06
C PRO A 1077 2.12 -12.26 3.82
N TYR A 1078 1.61 -11.68 2.73
CA TYR A 1078 1.78 -12.21 1.39
C TYR A 1078 3.10 -11.71 0.79
N VAL A 1079 3.54 -12.34 -0.29
CA VAL A 1079 4.74 -12.01 -1.05
C VAL A 1079 4.35 -11.86 -2.50
N ILE A 1080 4.83 -10.82 -3.19
CA ILE A 1080 4.70 -10.68 -4.63
C ILE A 1080 6.11 -10.68 -5.23
N PHE A 1081 6.39 -11.65 -6.11
CA PHE A 1081 7.63 -11.77 -6.86
C PHE A 1081 7.42 -11.17 -8.25
N ALA A 1082 8.08 -10.05 -8.58
CA ALA A 1082 8.00 -9.44 -9.91
C ALA A 1082 9.11 -10.01 -10.83
N MET A 1083 8.74 -10.58 -11.97
CA MET A 1083 9.65 -11.42 -12.77
C MET A 1083 9.55 -11.13 -14.28
N THR A 1084 10.64 -11.38 -15.00
CA THR A 1084 10.67 -11.61 -16.46
C THR A 1084 10.56 -13.11 -16.75
N SER A 1085 10.16 -13.54 -17.96
CA SER A 1085 10.11 -14.98 -18.28
C SER A 1085 11.48 -15.62 -18.45
N GLU A 1086 12.48 -14.86 -18.93
CA GLU A 1086 13.87 -15.30 -19.03
C GLU A 1086 14.75 -14.62 -17.96
N PRO A 1087 15.78 -15.32 -17.43
CA PRO A 1087 16.82 -14.71 -16.60
C PRO A 1087 17.70 -13.70 -17.37
N GLY A 1088 18.23 -12.70 -16.66
CA GLY A 1088 19.13 -11.67 -17.17
C GLY A 1088 18.47 -10.48 -17.90
N MET A 1089 17.13 -10.41 -17.93
CA MET A 1089 16.39 -9.36 -18.63
C MET A 1089 16.22 -8.08 -17.77
N VAL A 1090 17.00 -7.02 -18.04
CA VAL A 1090 17.02 -5.80 -17.22
C VAL A 1090 16.06 -4.68 -17.66
N GLY A 1091 15.43 -3.99 -16.70
CA GLY A 1091 14.56 -2.83 -16.97
C GLY A 1091 13.69 -2.39 -15.78
N GLY A 1092 13.20 -1.15 -15.80
CA GLY A 1092 12.32 -0.59 -14.78
C GLY A 1092 10.86 -1.07 -14.89
N PHE A 1093 10.21 -1.23 -13.74
CA PHE A 1093 8.79 -1.62 -13.63
C PHE A 1093 8.08 -0.88 -12.48
N ALA A 1094 6.75 -0.95 -12.48
CA ALA A 1094 5.90 -0.50 -11.39
C ALA A 1094 4.93 -1.61 -10.97
N LEU A 1095 4.89 -1.91 -9.67
CA LEU A 1095 3.86 -2.77 -9.07
C LEU A 1095 2.73 -1.91 -8.54
N ASN A 1096 1.50 -2.16 -8.99
CA ASN A 1096 0.29 -1.46 -8.59
C ASN A 1096 -0.65 -2.42 -7.86
N LEU A 1097 -1.09 -2.07 -6.65
CA LEU A 1097 -2.09 -2.80 -5.87
C LEU A 1097 -3.35 -1.96 -5.71
N TYR A 1098 -4.49 -2.48 -6.14
CA TYR A 1098 -5.79 -1.83 -5.95
C TYR A 1098 -6.56 -2.58 -4.85
N VAL A 1099 -6.80 -1.95 -3.71
CA VAL A 1099 -7.34 -2.57 -2.47
C VAL A 1099 -8.47 -1.74 -1.85
N LYS A 1100 -9.40 -2.37 -1.11
CA LYS A 1100 -10.49 -1.66 -0.40
C LYS A 1100 -10.18 -1.30 1.07
N ALA A 1101 -9.12 -1.84 1.66
CA ALA A 1101 -8.72 -1.56 3.04
C ALA A 1101 -7.22 -1.25 3.13
N ASP A 1102 -6.79 -0.78 4.30
CA ASP A 1102 -5.38 -0.44 4.57
C ASP A 1102 -4.51 -1.71 4.55
N VAL A 1103 -3.60 -1.79 3.57
CA VAL A 1103 -2.53 -2.78 3.48
C VAL A 1103 -1.17 -2.08 3.53
N PHE A 1104 -0.17 -2.76 4.08
CA PHE A 1104 1.19 -2.24 4.17
C PHE A 1104 2.08 -3.07 3.26
N VAL A 1105 2.92 -2.41 2.46
CA VAL A 1105 3.73 -3.06 1.43
C VAL A 1105 5.18 -2.68 1.64
N ARG A 1106 6.05 -3.65 1.90
CA ARG A 1106 7.48 -3.44 2.05
C ARG A 1106 8.21 -4.06 0.86
N GLY A 1107 8.81 -3.24 0.01
CA GLY A 1107 9.69 -3.67 -1.07
C GLY A 1107 11.12 -3.90 -0.58
N GLY A 1108 11.97 -4.45 -1.46
CA GLY A 1108 13.43 -4.53 -1.27
C GLY A 1108 13.94 -5.62 -0.31
N GLU A 1109 13.13 -6.09 0.64
CA GLU A 1109 13.50 -7.21 1.51
C GLU A 1109 13.25 -8.57 0.85
N ARG A 1110 14.32 -9.37 0.71
CA ARG A 1110 14.22 -10.80 0.39
C ARG A 1110 13.80 -11.58 1.63
N ILE A 1111 12.87 -12.53 1.49
CA ILE A 1111 12.51 -13.46 2.56
C ILE A 1111 13.64 -14.46 2.81
N GLU A 1112 14.08 -14.52 4.07
CA GLU A 1112 14.92 -15.61 4.59
C GLU A 1112 14.20 -16.97 4.41
N VAL A 1113 14.83 -17.90 3.70
CA VAL A 1113 14.33 -19.26 3.49
C VAL A 1113 14.95 -20.21 4.49
N LEU A 1114 14.18 -21.18 4.97
CA LEU A 1114 14.71 -22.26 5.80
C LEU A 1114 15.46 -23.25 4.92
N GLU A 1115 16.78 -23.18 4.96
CA GLU A 1115 17.65 -24.23 4.45
C GLU A 1115 17.35 -25.54 5.18
N HIS A 1116 17.13 -26.59 4.40
CA HIS A 1116 17.07 -27.97 4.84
C HIS A 1116 18.18 -28.71 4.10
N GLU A 1117 18.89 -29.58 4.81
CA GLU A 1117 19.90 -30.47 4.24
C GLU A 1117 19.30 -31.29 3.07
N GLN A 1118 20.09 -31.54 2.02
CA GLN A 1118 19.61 -32.23 0.81
C GLN A 1118 19.22 -33.67 1.13
N ASP A 1119 17.99 -34.03 0.73
CA ASP A 1119 17.50 -35.40 0.70
C ASP A 1119 17.24 -35.73 -0.78
N ASP A 1120 18.23 -36.35 -1.43
CA ASP A 1120 18.31 -36.53 -2.89
C ASP A 1120 17.29 -37.58 -3.37
N SER A 1121 16.02 -37.17 -3.40
CA SER A 1121 14.88 -37.92 -3.89
C SER A 1121 14.24 -37.20 -5.09
N ASP A 1122 14.13 -37.90 -6.21
CA ASP A 1122 13.65 -37.38 -7.51
C ASP A 1122 12.14 -37.05 -7.48
N ASP A 1123 11.76 -35.91 -6.90
CA ASP A 1123 10.36 -35.47 -6.77
C ASP A 1123 10.08 -34.16 -7.55
N ASP A 1124 9.53 -34.31 -8.76
CA ASP A 1124 9.49 -33.28 -9.83
C ASP A 1124 9.29 -31.82 -9.39
N VAL A 1125 10.21 -30.96 -9.87
CA VAL A 1125 9.99 -29.51 -9.95
C VAL A 1125 9.21 -29.21 -11.24
N ASP A 1126 7.91 -28.96 -11.12
CA ASP A 1126 7.09 -28.48 -12.23
C ASP A 1126 7.64 -27.15 -12.76
N ALA A 1127 8.09 -27.14 -14.02
CA ALA A 1127 8.47 -25.91 -14.69
C ALA A 1127 7.23 -25.02 -14.95
N PHE A 1128 7.46 -23.71 -15.11
CA PHE A 1128 6.40 -22.81 -15.55
C PHE A 1128 6.17 -23.00 -17.06
N ASP A 1129 5.36 -23.99 -17.44
CA ASP A 1129 5.14 -24.41 -18.84
C ASP A 1129 4.93 -23.26 -19.84
N HIS A 1130 5.96 -23.05 -20.66
CA HIS A 1130 5.91 -22.17 -21.83
C HIS A 1130 5.37 -22.89 -23.09
N GLU A 1131 5.56 -24.22 -23.20
CA GLU A 1131 5.19 -25.00 -24.40
C GLU A 1131 4.22 -26.16 -24.10
N ALA A 1132 2.93 -25.85 -24.03
CA ALA A 1132 1.86 -26.85 -23.87
C ALA A 1132 0.66 -26.54 -24.80
N VAL A 1133 0.89 -26.59 -26.12
CA VAL A 1133 -0.15 -26.32 -27.14
C VAL A 1133 -0.19 -27.35 -28.27
N GLU A 1134 0.96 -27.90 -28.72
CA GLU A 1134 0.99 -28.85 -29.86
C GLU A 1134 0.74 -30.33 -29.47
N GLY A 1135 0.56 -30.63 -28.19
CA GLY A 1135 0.41 -32.01 -27.68
C GLY A 1135 -1.02 -32.57 -27.62
N MET A 1136 -2.03 -31.96 -28.28
CA MET A 1136 -3.43 -32.35 -28.05
C MET A 1136 -4.41 -32.30 -29.24
N GLU A 1137 -3.94 -32.34 -30.50
CA GLU A 1137 -4.83 -32.56 -31.66
C GLU A 1137 -5.05 -34.05 -32.03
N GLU A 1138 -4.20 -34.99 -31.58
CA GLU A 1138 -4.36 -36.43 -31.92
C GLU A 1138 -5.32 -37.22 -31.00
N ALA A 1139 -5.85 -36.60 -29.94
CA ALA A 1139 -6.71 -37.27 -28.95
C ALA A 1139 -8.20 -37.43 -29.37
N VAL A 1140 -8.56 -37.10 -30.63
CA VAL A 1140 -9.94 -37.17 -31.15
C VAL A 1140 -10.05 -38.07 -32.40
N ALA A 1141 -8.94 -38.65 -32.87
CA ALA A 1141 -8.90 -39.55 -34.04
C ALA A 1141 -9.05 -41.06 -33.70
N GLY A 1142 -9.73 -41.38 -32.59
CA GLY A 1142 -9.93 -42.76 -32.12
C GLY A 1142 -10.96 -43.54 -32.93
N ASN A 1143 -10.58 -44.07 -34.09
CA ASN A 1143 -11.43 -44.92 -34.93
C ASN A 1143 -11.78 -46.25 -34.23
N PRO A 1144 -13.06 -46.54 -33.90
CA PRO A 1144 -13.43 -47.67 -33.05
C PRO A 1144 -13.63 -48.97 -33.85
N ASP A 1145 -12.59 -49.48 -34.49
CA ASP A 1145 -12.70 -50.69 -35.33
C ASP A 1145 -11.43 -51.56 -35.32
N SER A 1146 -11.40 -52.57 -34.45
CA SER A 1146 -10.85 -53.92 -34.71
C SER A 1146 -10.77 -54.80 -33.45
N LEU A 1147 -11.40 -55.99 -33.51
CA LEU A 1147 -10.97 -57.28 -32.93
C LEU A 1147 -12.08 -58.34 -33.09
N PRO A 1148 -11.74 -59.62 -33.31
CA PRO A 1148 -11.22 -60.14 -34.57
C PRO A 1148 -12.30 -60.91 -35.38
N GLY A 1149 -12.02 -61.16 -36.66
CA GLY A 1149 -13.06 -61.55 -37.62
C GLY A 1149 -13.56 -63.01 -37.57
N ALA A 1150 -14.83 -63.17 -37.98
CA ALA A 1150 -15.41 -64.43 -38.46
C ALA A 1150 -16.29 -64.13 -39.70
N SER A 1151 -16.38 -65.07 -40.64
CA SER A 1151 -17.09 -64.90 -41.91
C SER A 1151 -18.55 -65.38 -41.84
N GLY A 1152 -19.51 -64.61 -42.37
CA GLY A 1152 -20.93 -64.98 -42.32
C GLY A 1152 -21.86 -64.12 -43.15
N ARG A 1153 -22.51 -64.74 -44.15
CA ARG A 1153 -23.43 -64.15 -45.13
C ARG A 1153 -24.74 -63.57 -44.54
N SER A 1154 -25.27 -62.56 -45.24
CA SER A 1154 -26.70 -62.34 -45.58
C SER A 1154 -27.79 -62.28 -44.48
N GLY A 1155 -28.46 -61.12 -44.38
CA GLY A 1155 -29.77 -60.95 -45.05
C GLY A 1155 -31.07 -61.00 -44.23
N ALA A 1156 -31.80 -59.87 -44.25
CA ALA A 1156 -33.27 -59.71 -44.16
C ALA A 1156 -34.02 -60.02 -42.84
N GLY A 1157 -35.21 -59.42 -42.72
CA GLY A 1157 -36.16 -59.52 -41.59
C GLY A 1157 -36.10 -58.28 -40.68
N LYS A 1158 -37.13 -57.44 -40.48
CA LYS A 1158 -38.60 -57.55 -40.29
C LYS A 1158 -39.03 -57.84 -38.84
N ASP A 1159 -39.93 -56.96 -38.37
CA ASP A 1159 -40.99 -57.11 -37.35
C ASP A 1159 -40.54 -57.56 -35.92
N GLY A 1160 -41.15 -57.10 -34.82
CA GLY A 1160 -42.25 -56.16 -34.60
C GLY A 1160 -42.58 -56.05 -33.10
N GLU A 1161 -43.61 -55.28 -32.74
CA GLU A 1161 -44.47 -55.35 -31.51
C GLU A 1161 -43.80 -55.67 -30.14
N GLY A 1162 -43.84 -54.79 -29.13
CA GLY A 1162 -45.05 -54.43 -28.35
C GLY A 1162 -44.79 -54.66 -26.85
N VAL A 1163 -45.66 -54.37 -25.87
CA VAL A 1163 -46.94 -53.63 -25.78
C VAL A 1163 -47.24 -53.32 -24.29
N SER A 1164 -47.76 -52.13 -23.95
CA SER A 1164 -48.35 -51.76 -22.62
C SER A 1164 -47.34 -51.72 -21.42
N SER A 1165 -47.63 -51.24 -20.20
CA SER A 1165 -48.56 -50.25 -19.60
C SER A 1165 -48.08 -50.00 -18.13
N ALA A 1166 -48.57 -49.08 -17.28
CA ALA A 1166 -49.75 -48.20 -17.30
C ALA A 1166 -49.46 -46.85 -16.57
N SER A 1167 -50.52 -46.07 -16.32
CA SER A 1167 -50.55 -44.86 -15.48
C SER A 1167 -50.33 -45.19 -13.98
N ASP A 1168 -50.04 -44.24 -13.06
CA ASP A 1168 -50.95 -43.17 -12.60
C ASP A 1168 -50.23 -41.92 -12.03
N GLN A 1169 -50.97 -40.81 -11.97
CA GLN A 1169 -50.67 -39.67 -11.09
C GLN A 1169 -51.45 -39.80 -9.76
N PRO A 1170 -51.02 -39.09 -8.71
CA PRO A 1170 -51.80 -37.90 -8.37
C PRO A 1170 -50.96 -36.62 -8.24
N ALA A 1171 -51.63 -35.48 -8.38
CA ALA A 1171 -51.03 -34.16 -8.22
C ALA A 1171 -51.18 -33.60 -6.79
N GLY A 1172 -50.36 -32.60 -6.43
CA GLY A 1172 -50.77 -31.59 -5.45
C GLY A 1172 -49.96 -31.47 -4.14
N ALA A 1173 -48.72 -30.98 -4.23
CA ALA A 1173 -48.11 -30.13 -3.20
C ALA A 1173 -46.86 -29.45 -3.78
N GLY A 1174 -46.65 -28.17 -3.45
CA GLY A 1174 -45.44 -27.43 -3.82
C GLY A 1174 -44.75 -26.84 -2.58
N PRO A 1175 -43.44 -27.06 -2.39
CA PRO A 1175 -42.62 -26.24 -1.51
C PRO A 1175 -42.23 -24.94 -2.25
N GLY A 1176 -42.29 -23.74 -1.66
CA GLY A 1176 -42.44 -23.41 -0.25
C GLY A 1176 -41.07 -23.47 0.45
N ALA A 1177 -40.60 -22.34 0.99
CA ALA A 1177 -39.22 -22.17 1.43
C ALA A 1177 -38.79 -23.24 2.46
N GLY A 1178 -37.87 -24.14 2.08
CA GLY A 1178 -37.36 -25.22 2.94
C GLY A 1178 -35.94 -25.70 2.62
N ASP A 1179 -35.52 -25.68 1.35
CA ASP A 1179 -34.23 -26.25 0.91
C ASP A 1179 -32.99 -25.63 1.58
N SER A 1180 -33.08 -24.40 2.10
CA SER A 1180 -31.98 -23.75 2.84
C SER A 1180 -31.52 -24.58 4.04
N ASP A 1181 -32.44 -25.25 4.74
CA ASP A 1181 -32.11 -25.99 5.96
C ASP A 1181 -31.79 -27.45 5.67
N LEU A 1182 -32.30 -28.03 4.56
CA LEU A 1182 -31.81 -29.32 4.05
C LEU A 1182 -30.35 -29.20 3.59
N TYR A 1183 -29.99 -28.14 2.86
CA TYR A 1183 -28.60 -27.90 2.45
C TYR A 1183 -27.68 -27.58 3.63
N LYS A 1184 -28.13 -26.84 4.66
CA LYS A 1184 -27.34 -26.65 5.90
C LYS A 1184 -27.17 -27.97 6.66
N ALA A 1185 -28.22 -28.78 6.79
CA ALA A 1185 -28.14 -30.08 7.44
C ALA A 1185 -27.15 -31.01 6.71
N LEU A 1186 -27.27 -31.13 5.39
CA LEU A 1186 -26.31 -31.87 4.56
C LEU A 1186 -24.89 -31.32 4.70
N PHE A 1187 -24.70 -30.00 4.65
CA PHE A 1187 -23.38 -29.39 4.80
C PHE A 1187 -22.76 -29.67 6.17
N THR A 1188 -23.52 -29.55 7.27
CA THR A 1188 -23.04 -29.89 8.62
C THR A 1188 -22.76 -31.39 8.75
N ILE A 1189 -23.64 -32.27 8.27
CA ILE A 1189 -23.46 -33.73 8.30
C ILE A 1189 -22.21 -34.13 7.51
N CYS A 1190 -22.01 -33.61 6.29
CA CYS A 1190 -20.82 -33.86 5.48
C CYS A 1190 -19.55 -33.25 6.09
N THR A 1191 -19.65 -32.14 6.83
CA THR A 1191 -18.49 -31.54 7.52
C THR A 1191 -18.08 -32.35 8.76
N GLU A 1192 -19.03 -32.79 9.58
CA GLU A 1192 -18.74 -33.56 10.80
C GLU A 1192 -18.35 -35.03 10.52
N LEU A 1193 -18.99 -35.67 9.53
CA LEU A 1193 -18.58 -36.99 9.05
C LEU A 1193 -17.29 -36.91 8.21
N GLY A 1194 -17.10 -35.86 7.42
CA GLY A 1194 -15.92 -35.66 6.57
C GLY A 1194 -14.59 -35.60 7.35
N GLN A 1195 -14.63 -35.28 8.65
CA GLN A 1195 -13.46 -35.34 9.53
C GLN A 1195 -13.23 -36.70 10.21
N LYS A 1196 -14.19 -37.64 10.11
CA LYS A 1196 -14.16 -38.95 10.79
C LYS A 1196 -14.13 -40.16 9.84
N LEU A 1197 -14.63 -39.99 8.61
CA LEU A 1197 -14.64 -41.02 7.58
C LEU A 1197 -13.29 -41.10 6.83
N ASP A 1198 -12.89 -42.30 6.43
CA ASP A 1198 -11.74 -42.51 5.53
C ASP A 1198 -12.06 -42.16 4.05
N THR A 1199 -11.05 -42.26 3.18
CA THR A 1199 -11.12 -41.91 1.76
C THR A 1199 -12.10 -42.78 0.95
N GLU A 1200 -12.29 -44.05 1.33
CA GLU A 1200 -13.19 -44.97 0.64
C GLU A 1200 -14.63 -44.77 1.11
N GLN A 1201 -14.84 -44.61 2.42
CA GLN A 1201 -16.12 -44.21 3.01
C GLN A 1201 -16.61 -42.87 2.45
N LYS A 1202 -15.71 -41.90 2.23
CA LYS A 1202 -16.03 -40.62 1.57
C LYS A 1202 -16.51 -40.80 0.12
N ARG A 1203 -15.87 -41.67 -0.66
CA ARG A 1203 -16.35 -42.03 -2.02
C ARG A 1203 -17.70 -42.72 -1.99
N GLY A 1204 -17.94 -43.60 -1.01
CA GLY A 1204 -19.24 -44.22 -0.77
C GLY A 1204 -20.34 -43.20 -0.48
N LEU A 1205 -20.08 -42.23 0.42
CA LEU A 1205 -21.01 -41.17 0.78
C LEU A 1205 -21.31 -40.22 -0.41
N ALA A 1206 -20.28 -39.81 -1.16
CA ALA A 1206 -20.46 -38.97 -2.35
C ALA A 1206 -21.35 -39.68 -3.40
N LYS A 1207 -21.03 -40.94 -3.72
CA LYS A 1207 -21.80 -41.77 -4.65
C LYS A 1207 -23.25 -42.02 -4.19
N ALA A 1208 -23.51 -42.08 -2.88
CA ALA A 1208 -24.86 -42.19 -2.32
C ALA A 1208 -25.65 -40.86 -2.35
N LEU A 1209 -24.96 -39.72 -2.39
CA LEU A 1209 -25.55 -38.37 -2.49
C LEU A 1209 -25.64 -37.86 -3.94
N GLY A 1210 -25.07 -38.56 -4.91
CA GLY A 1210 -25.01 -38.13 -6.32
C GLY A 1210 -23.96 -37.04 -6.59
N LEU A 1211 -22.87 -37.03 -5.80
CA LEU A 1211 -21.74 -36.09 -5.86
C LEU A 1211 -20.46 -36.73 -6.40
#